data_AF-A0A8B6EKZ1-F1
#
_entry.id   AF-A0A8B6EKZ1-F1
#
_cell.length_a   1.000
_cell.length_b   1.000
_cell.length_c   1.000
_cell.angle_alpha   90.00
_cell.angle_beta   90.00
_cell.angle_gamma   90.00
#
_symmetry.space_group_name_H-M   'P 1'
#
loop_
_entity.id
_entity.type
_entity.pdbx_description
1 polymer ?
#
loop_
_entity_poly.entity_id
_entity_poly.type
_entity_poly.pdbx_seq_one_letter_code
_entity_poly.pdbx_strand_id
1 'polypeptide(L)'
;MPLQMTCEFGCRPSLDQLEMFTLKNQNNVTIRIISYGAIVTDILVPDRKGDVQDINLGFDDIKGYESPLQRYFGALCGRVANRIADGKFTLDGTDYKLAINNGPNHLHGGLKGFDKVVWKADVKDSKVVMSYTSPDGEENYPGELTTTVTYELTNDNEFIIDYTATTTKATPINVTNHSYFNLAGQGSLNIDDHIIKVNADYYTPLNENVIPTGEIAPVEGTPYDIRTAVRLGDHIKKVNNGKGFDINFCVGKTGQMKKCGRVEHPPSGRVLEVSSTEPGLQVYTSYYLDNVQGKAGATYGQFSAFCLETQHYADSVNHDNFPTENVIVVGAGLSGLSAAKLLHEKGIEVLVLEARDRVGGRTFTEHNPKVKYVDLGGAYVGPTQNRILRLADEFGIDTYLTNEVEDVIFYTKGKSKRFTGTFPPMGSFLAYMDMNNLFRLIDKMGEEIPMEAPWDALKAKEWDSMTVKEFLDNNVWTAAAKAFATCFVQVNVTSEPYEVSLLWLLWYVKCAGGSMRIYSTTNGGQERKFVGGSQQISKRIVEKLGKEKVILSCPVCHIKQNGSDVTIKDLHGNTYMAKYVIMSVPVPLQNRIVYEPPLPANRNQLIQRMPMGSVIKTFMYYDSPFWRKDGFCGSSAIDDEDAIIGFTMDNVNPDGSCPALMGFILADKARTLSVLSRDERKQRIGELYAKVFKSDKAKHPIHYEELNWPAEQWSGGCYTTMMPPGFLTKFGSELRTPVGKMYFAGTETATEWSGYMEGAVQAGERSAREVLTEMGKLSASEIWQTEPENKRVKSSPFPSSFMNRHLPSVPGFFGMLGSVGIVSAGVLATVLYQRHLR
;
A
#
# COMPACT_ATOMS: atom_id res chain seq x y z
N MET A 1 -24.52 22.37 -33.85
CA MET A 1 -25.99 22.39 -33.82
C MET A 1 -26.44 21.34 -32.83
N PRO A 2 -27.36 21.63 -31.90
CA PRO A 2 -27.78 20.67 -30.88
C PRO A 2 -28.54 19.50 -31.51
N LEU A 3 -28.40 18.29 -30.92
CA LEU A 3 -29.15 17.09 -31.28
C LEU A 3 -30.66 17.40 -31.29
N GLN A 4 -31.37 16.99 -32.35
CA GLN A 4 -32.81 17.16 -32.45
C GLN A 4 -33.48 15.92 -31.81
N MET A 5 -33.95 16.06 -30.57
CA MET A 5 -34.78 15.05 -29.90
C MET A 5 -36.25 15.29 -30.26
N THR A 6 -36.91 14.30 -30.85
CA THR A 6 -38.35 14.31 -31.13
C THR A 6 -39.03 13.19 -30.35
N CYS A 7 -40.09 13.51 -29.61
CA CYS A 7 -40.90 12.57 -28.84
C CYS A 7 -42.26 12.41 -29.54
N GLU A 8 -42.57 11.23 -30.10
CA GLU A 8 -43.93 10.85 -30.53
C GLU A 8 -44.17 9.33 -30.39
N PHE A 9 -45.18 8.92 -29.60
CA PHE A 9 -46.43 8.32 -30.12
C PHE A 9 -47.58 8.22 -29.06
N GLY A 10 -48.78 8.68 -29.48
CA GLY A 10 -50.19 8.36 -29.14
C GLY A 10 -50.70 7.58 -27.91
N CYS A 11 -51.53 8.28 -27.09
CA CYS A 11 -52.79 7.92 -26.37
C CYS A 11 -53.00 6.62 -25.53
N ARG A 12 -52.68 6.71 -24.21
CA ARG A 12 -53.38 6.38 -22.91
C ARG A 12 -54.52 5.32 -22.79
N PRO A 13 -54.64 4.55 -21.65
CA PRO A 13 -54.81 5.12 -20.29
C PRO A 13 -54.11 4.46 -19.05
N SER A 14 -53.66 5.36 -18.16
CA SER A 14 -53.45 5.36 -16.68
C SER A 14 -52.43 4.44 -15.96
N LEU A 15 -51.59 5.14 -15.16
CA LEU A 15 -50.48 4.79 -14.26
C LEU A 15 -49.14 4.46 -14.97
N ASP A 16 -48.35 5.54 -15.10
CA ASP A 16 -46.99 5.73 -15.62
C ASP A 16 -46.78 5.59 -17.14
N GLN A 17 -46.51 6.73 -17.80
CA GLN A 17 -46.27 6.83 -19.24
C GLN A 17 -44.94 6.15 -19.59
N LEU A 18 -44.97 5.14 -20.46
CA LEU A 18 -43.76 4.64 -21.10
C LEU A 18 -43.24 5.70 -22.06
N GLU A 19 -41.95 6.00 -21.97
CA GLU A 19 -41.29 7.04 -22.76
C GLU A 19 -40.32 6.39 -23.74
N MET A 20 -40.22 6.95 -24.95
CA MET A 20 -39.22 6.57 -25.95
C MET A 20 -38.31 7.76 -26.24
N PHE A 21 -37.01 7.51 -26.17
CA PHE A 21 -35.97 8.48 -26.42
C PHE A 21 -35.23 8.12 -27.71
N THR A 22 -34.99 9.12 -28.55
CA THR A 22 -34.23 8.95 -29.80
C THR A 22 -32.96 9.78 -29.74
N LEU A 23 -31.82 9.09 -29.73
CA LEU A 23 -30.49 9.68 -29.87
C LEU A 23 -30.07 9.62 -31.34
N LYS A 24 -29.73 10.75 -31.96
CA LYS A 24 -29.31 10.82 -33.36
C LYS A 24 -28.09 11.71 -33.54
N ASN A 25 -27.10 11.24 -34.29
CA ASN A 25 -25.89 12.01 -34.58
C ASN A 25 -25.81 12.47 -36.04
N GLN A 26 -24.72 13.16 -36.39
CA GLN A 26 -24.49 13.73 -37.73
C GLN A 26 -24.16 12.68 -38.81
N ASN A 27 -23.82 11.45 -38.41
CA ASN A 27 -23.44 10.36 -39.32
C ASN A 27 -24.62 9.44 -39.66
N ASN A 28 -25.85 9.90 -39.44
CA ASN A 28 -27.08 9.13 -39.61
C ASN A 28 -27.16 7.86 -38.73
N VAL A 29 -26.44 7.82 -37.60
CA VAL A 29 -26.66 6.81 -36.57
C VAL A 29 -27.84 7.24 -35.70
N THR A 30 -28.77 6.33 -35.43
CA THR A 30 -29.91 6.57 -34.55
C THR A 30 -30.07 5.42 -33.57
N ILE A 31 -30.18 5.74 -32.28
CA ILE A 31 -30.44 4.78 -31.20
C ILE A 31 -31.74 5.15 -30.53
N ARG A 32 -32.62 4.17 -30.33
CA ARG A 32 -33.87 4.37 -29.60
C ARG A 32 -33.91 3.53 -28.33
N ILE A 33 -34.41 4.15 -27.27
CA ILE A 33 -34.43 3.56 -25.93
C ILE A 33 -35.80 3.80 -25.33
N ILE A 34 -36.39 2.80 -24.69
CA ILE A 34 -37.66 2.94 -23.95
C ILE A 34 -37.43 2.87 -22.44
N SER A 35 -38.29 3.53 -21.67
CA SER A 35 -38.19 3.53 -20.20
C SER A 35 -38.52 2.17 -19.57
N TYR A 36 -39.26 1.30 -20.27
CA TYR A 36 -39.43 -0.09 -19.85
C TYR A 36 -38.13 -0.87 -20.00
N GLY A 37 -37.65 -1.46 -18.93
CA GLY A 37 -36.41 -2.25 -18.90
C GLY A 37 -35.13 -1.46 -19.22
N ALA A 38 -35.24 -0.13 -19.32
CA ALA A 38 -34.24 0.74 -19.95
C ALA A 38 -33.75 0.17 -21.31
N ILE A 39 -34.67 -0.42 -22.09
CA ILE A 39 -34.37 -1.24 -23.26
C ILE A 39 -33.90 -0.38 -24.42
N VAL A 40 -32.76 -0.73 -25.01
CA VAL A 40 -32.33 -0.25 -26.33
C VAL A 40 -33.16 -0.99 -27.38
N THR A 41 -34.12 -0.30 -27.99
CA THR A 41 -35.00 -0.90 -29.00
C THR A 41 -34.27 -0.98 -30.32
N ASP A 42 -33.73 0.12 -30.84
CA ASP A 42 -33.20 0.23 -32.19
C ASP A 42 -31.77 0.74 -32.21
N ILE A 43 -30.95 0.21 -33.13
CA ILE A 43 -29.61 0.72 -33.45
C ILE A 43 -29.52 0.80 -34.97
N LEU A 44 -29.88 1.95 -35.53
CA LEU A 44 -29.92 2.22 -36.96
C LEU A 44 -28.57 2.76 -37.43
N VAL A 45 -27.89 2.03 -38.33
CA VAL A 45 -26.52 2.37 -38.78
C VAL A 45 -26.41 2.25 -40.31
N PRO A 46 -25.84 3.24 -41.01
CA PRO A 46 -25.58 3.15 -42.45
C PRO A 46 -24.54 2.05 -42.76
N ASP A 47 -24.71 1.37 -43.89
CA ASP A 47 -23.68 0.50 -44.45
C ASP A 47 -22.70 1.30 -45.34
N ARG A 48 -21.77 0.60 -46.01
CA ARG A 48 -20.81 1.21 -46.95
C ARG A 48 -21.43 1.94 -48.15
N LYS A 49 -22.70 1.69 -48.46
CA LYS A 49 -23.47 2.34 -49.54
C LYS A 49 -24.35 3.47 -49.01
N GLY A 50 -24.42 3.65 -47.69
CA GLY A 50 -25.29 4.60 -47.01
C GLY A 50 -26.67 4.04 -46.66
N ASP A 51 -26.92 2.76 -46.90
CA ASP A 51 -28.20 2.12 -46.59
C ASP A 51 -28.30 1.87 -45.07
N VAL A 52 -29.25 2.56 -44.44
CA VAL A 52 -29.49 2.46 -42.99
C VAL A 52 -30.35 1.24 -42.70
N GLN A 53 -29.87 0.38 -41.80
CA GLN A 53 -30.66 -0.71 -41.25
C GLN A 53 -30.50 -0.77 -39.74
N ASP A 54 -31.51 -1.34 -39.08
CA ASP A 54 -31.43 -1.69 -37.68
C ASP A 54 -30.59 -2.93 -37.49
N ILE A 55 -29.54 -2.82 -36.68
CA ILE A 55 -28.64 -3.93 -36.36
C ILE A 55 -28.97 -4.57 -35.01
N ASN A 56 -30.01 -4.11 -34.30
CA ASN A 56 -30.43 -4.68 -33.02
C ASN A 56 -31.75 -5.45 -33.17
N LEU A 57 -31.79 -6.68 -32.67
CA LEU A 57 -33.01 -7.47 -32.63
C LEU A 57 -33.96 -6.91 -31.56
N GLY A 58 -35.27 -7.08 -31.77
CA GLY A 58 -36.27 -6.69 -30.79
C GLY A 58 -37.69 -6.82 -31.34
N PHE A 59 -38.57 -5.94 -30.89
CA PHE A 59 -39.98 -5.92 -31.31
C PHE A 59 -40.42 -4.53 -31.78
N ASP A 60 -41.50 -4.51 -32.56
CA ASP A 60 -42.09 -3.27 -33.10
C ASP A 60 -42.89 -2.50 -32.05
N ASP A 61 -43.42 -3.18 -31.03
CA ASP A 61 -44.25 -2.57 -29.98
C ASP A 61 -43.94 -3.11 -28.58
N ILE A 62 -44.48 -2.43 -27.56
CA ILE A 62 -44.29 -2.79 -26.16
C ILE A 62 -44.85 -4.17 -25.82
N LYS A 63 -45.90 -4.64 -26.51
CA LYS A 63 -46.49 -5.96 -26.22
C LYS A 63 -45.50 -7.07 -26.53
N GLY A 64 -44.66 -6.90 -27.55
CA GLY A 64 -43.53 -7.79 -27.81
C GLY A 64 -42.54 -7.84 -26.65
N TYR A 65 -42.13 -6.67 -26.14
CA TYR A 65 -41.20 -6.55 -25.02
C TYR A 65 -41.77 -7.04 -23.68
N GLU A 66 -43.09 -6.97 -23.47
CA GLU A 66 -43.77 -7.51 -22.27
C GLU A 66 -44.10 -9.01 -22.41
N SER A 67 -43.97 -9.57 -23.61
CA SER A 67 -44.36 -10.96 -23.87
C SER A 67 -43.35 -11.96 -23.29
N PRO A 68 -43.75 -13.23 -23.06
CA PRO A 68 -42.82 -14.31 -22.74
C PRO A 68 -41.79 -14.61 -23.84
N LEU A 69 -41.96 -14.04 -25.04
CA LEU A 69 -40.99 -14.15 -26.13
C LEU A 69 -39.80 -13.21 -25.95
N GLN A 70 -39.90 -12.21 -25.08
CA GLN A 70 -38.80 -11.32 -24.76
C GLN A 70 -37.66 -12.10 -24.08
N ARG A 71 -36.56 -12.30 -24.81
CA ARG A 71 -35.34 -12.97 -24.35
C ARG A 71 -34.27 -11.94 -23.95
N TYR A 72 -34.69 -10.90 -23.23
CA TYR A 72 -33.85 -9.76 -22.83
C TYR A 72 -33.34 -8.88 -23.99
N PHE A 73 -33.97 -8.90 -25.17
CA PHE A 73 -33.55 -8.09 -26.33
C PHE A 73 -33.39 -6.61 -25.94
N GLY A 74 -32.15 -6.14 -25.95
CA GLY A 74 -31.78 -4.76 -25.69
C GLY A 74 -31.91 -4.32 -24.22
N ALA A 75 -32.31 -5.21 -23.32
CA ALA A 75 -32.65 -4.88 -21.94
C ALA A 75 -31.41 -4.60 -21.09
N LEU A 76 -31.60 -3.80 -20.04
CA LEU A 76 -30.65 -3.70 -18.95
C LEU A 76 -30.89 -4.83 -17.96
N CYS A 77 -29.89 -5.69 -17.76
CA CYS A 77 -29.98 -6.83 -16.85
C CYS A 77 -29.36 -6.49 -15.49
N GLY A 78 -30.07 -6.83 -14.40
CA GLY A 78 -29.64 -6.62 -13.02
C GLY A 78 -30.76 -6.93 -12.02
N ARG A 79 -30.52 -7.03 -10.71
CA ARG A 79 -29.35 -6.55 -9.94
C ARG A 79 -28.03 -7.26 -10.23
N VAL A 80 -28.08 -8.56 -10.53
CA VAL A 80 -26.91 -9.34 -10.98
C VAL A 80 -27.22 -9.94 -12.34
N ALA A 81 -26.51 -9.46 -13.36
CA ALA A 81 -26.50 -9.98 -14.71
C ALA A 81 -25.82 -11.36 -14.73
N ASN A 82 -26.22 -12.17 -15.71
CA ASN A 82 -25.80 -13.57 -15.83
C ASN A 82 -26.28 -14.39 -14.62
N ARG A 83 -25.62 -15.52 -14.34
CA ARG A 83 -26.12 -16.54 -13.41
C ARG A 83 -25.47 -16.45 -12.02
N ILE A 84 -26.25 -16.77 -10.99
CA ILE A 84 -25.80 -17.15 -9.65
C ILE A 84 -26.21 -18.61 -9.41
N ALA A 85 -25.23 -19.44 -9.03
CA ALA A 85 -25.42 -20.86 -8.79
C ALA A 85 -26.46 -21.10 -7.69
N ASP A 86 -27.41 -22.01 -7.95
CA ASP A 86 -28.49 -22.39 -7.03
C ASP A 86 -29.36 -21.20 -6.53
N GLY A 87 -29.19 -20.02 -7.14
CA GLY A 87 -29.70 -18.74 -6.64
C GLY A 87 -29.33 -18.48 -5.19
N LYS A 88 -28.09 -18.78 -4.79
CA LYS A 88 -27.62 -18.58 -3.41
C LYS A 88 -26.29 -17.86 -3.39
N PHE A 89 -26.09 -17.10 -2.32
CA PHE A 89 -24.79 -16.54 -1.95
C PHE A 89 -24.77 -16.30 -0.44
N THR A 90 -23.58 -16.20 0.14
CA THR A 90 -23.38 -15.80 1.53
C THR A 90 -22.78 -14.39 1.57
N LEU A 91 -23.35 -13.51 2.38
CA LEU A 91 -22.87 -12.15 2.57
C LEU A 91 -22.87 -11.82 4.07
N ASP A 92 -21.73 -11.39 4.60
CA ASP A 92 -21.52 -11.09 6.03
C ASP A 92 -21.98 -12.24 6.96
N GLY A 93 -21.70 -13.49 6.54
CA GLY A 93 -22.09 -14.70 7.26
C GLY A 93 -23.59 -15.04 7.21
N THR A 94 -24.38 -14.30 6.42
CA THR A 94 -25.81 -14.57 6.20
C THR A 94 -26.04 -15.17 4.83
N ASP A 95 -26.76 -16.29 4.78
CA ASP A 95 -27.13 -16.96 3.54
C ASP A 95 -28.39 -16.33 2.92
N TYR A 96 -28.30 -15.97 1.65
CA TYR A 96 -29.41 -15.44 0.87
C TYR A 96 -29.85 -16.46 -0.17
N LYS A 97 -31.17 -16.57 -0.36
CA LYS A 97 -31.78 -17.39 -1.41
C LYS A 97 -32.63 -16.52 -2.33
N LEU A 98 -32.11 -16.31 -3.54
CA LEU A 98 -32.70 -15.53 -4.60
C LEU A 98 -33.83 -16.27 -5.33
N ALA A 99 -34.62 -15.52 -6.09
CA ALA A 99 -35.64 -16.10 -6.95
C ALA A 99 -35.00 -16.99 -8.05
N ILE A 100 -35.55 -18.18 -8.29
CA ILE A 100 -35.04 -19.09 -9.33
C ILE A 100 -35.86 -18.92 -10.60
N ASN A 101 -35.19 -18.61 -11.71
CA ASN A 101 -35.81 -18.40 -13.03
C ASN A 101 -35.09 -19.13 -14.17
N ASN A 102 -33.96 -19.80 -13.93
CA ASN A 102 -33.22 -20.56 -14.95
C ASN A 102 -32.67 -21.88 -14.39
N GLY A 103 -33.42 -22.98 -14.56
CA GLY A 103 -33.03 -24.27 -13.98
C GLY A 103 -32.96 -24.18 -12.45
N PRO A 104 -31.87 -24.62 -11.80
CA PRO A 104 -31.66 -24.39 -10.37
C PRO A 104 -31.14 -22.98 -10.05
N ASN A 105 -30.82 -22.16 -11.06
CA ASN A 105 -30.03 -20.93 -10.90
C ASN A 105 -30.89 -19.65 -10.96
N HIS A 106 -30.32 -18.57 -10.43
CA HIS A 106 -30.84 -17.21 -10.59
C HIS A 106 -30.16 -16.54 -11.78
N LEU A 107 -30.92 -15.96 -12.71
CA LEU A 107 -30.42 -15.39 -13.97
C LEU A 107 -30.92 -13.95 -14.16
N HIS A 108 -30.01 -13.04 -14.51
CA HIS A 108 -30.30 -11.65 -14.92
C HIS A 108 -31.20 -10.86 -13.95
N GLY A 109 -31.04 -11.10 -12.66
CA GLY A 109 -31.78 -10.38 -11.62
C GLY A 109 -33.13 -10.98 -11.23
N GLY A 110 -33.58 -12.07 -11.85
CA GLY A 110 -34.69 -12.87 -11.35
C GLY A 110 -35.97 -12.85 -12.19
N LEU A 111 -37.12 -13.06 -11.55
CA LEU A 111 -38.42 -13.20 -12.21
C LEU A 111 -38.88 -11.88 -12.83
N LYS A 112 -38.77 -10.78 -12.07
CA LYS A 112 -39.02 -9.40 -12.45
C LYS A 112 -37.76 -8.55 -12.20
N GLY A 113 -36.71 -8.86 -12.96
CA GLY A 113 -35.47 -8.09 -12.92
C GLY A 113 -35.60 -6.69 -13.53
N PHE A 114 -34.46 -6.01 -13.64
CA PHE A 114 -34.34 -4.66 -14.21
C PHE A 114 -34.89 -4.54 -15.63
N ASP A 115 -35.01 -5.64 -16.37
CA ASP A 115 -35.57 -5.76 -17.71
C ASP A 115 -37.10 -5.59 -17.76
N LYS A 116 -37.80 -5.75 -16.62
CA LYS A 116 -39.28 -5.78 -16.56
C LYS A 116 -39.89 -4.68 -15.69
N VAL A 117 -39.11 -3.66 -15.36
CA VAL A 117 -39.55 -2.50 -14.56
C VAL A 117 -39.56 -1.24 -15.41
N VAL A 118 -40.39 -0.28 -15.02
CA VAL A 118 -40.41 1.05 -15.66
C VAL A 118 -39.40 1.93 -14.93
N TRP A 119 -38.41 2.42 -15.67
CA TRP A 119 -37.40 3.32 -15.16
C TRP A 119 -37.89 4.76 -15.22
N LYS A 120 -37.59 5.55 -14.19
CA LYS A 120 -37.81 6.99 -14.23
C LYS A 120 -36.74 7.61 -15.12
N ALA A 121 -37.15 8.20 -16.23
CA ALA A 121 -36.23 8.81 -17.19
C ALA A 121 -36.19 10.35 -17.06
N ASP A 122 -35.05 10.91 -17.40
CA ASP A 122 -34.79 12.35 -17.52
C ASP A 122 -33.80 12.58 -18.66
N VAL A 123 -33.84 13.76 -19.27
CA VAL A 123 -32.91 14.15 -20.33
C VAL A 123 -32.02 15.25 -19.79
N LYS A 124 -30.71 14.98 -19.74
CA LYS A 124 -29.70 15.95 -19.29
C LYS A 124 -28.72 16.21 -20.43
N ASP A 125 -28.68 17.46 -20.87
CA ASP A 125 -27.95 17.92 -22.04
C ASP A 125 -28.34 17.16 -23.33
N SER A 126 -27.58 16.12 -23.70
CA SER A 126 -27.83 15.24 -24.84
C SER A 126 -27.76 13.76 -24.47
N LYS A 127 -27.96 13.46 -23.18
CA LYS A 127 -27.94 12.11 -22.62
C LYS A 127 -29.30 11.74 -22.05
N VAL A 128 -29.66 10.46 -22.15
CA VAL A 128 -30.84 9.91 -21.51
C VAL A 128 -30.41 9.28 -20.20
N VAL A 129 -30.88 9.80 -19.08
CA VAL A 129 -30.56 9.33 -17.74
C VAL A 129 -31.79 8.64 -17.17
N MET A 130 -31.69 7.34 -16.90
CA MET A 130 -32.78 6.56 -16.33
C MET A 130 -32.39 6.05 -14.95
N SER A 131 -33.31 6.13 -13.99
CA SER A 131 -33.11 5.66 -12.62
C SER A 131 -34.23 4.72 -12.18
N TYR A 132 -33.88 3.70 -11.43
CA TYR A 132 -34.82 2.78 -10.79
C TYR A 132 -34.39 2.49 -9.37
N THR A 133 -35.35 2.54 -8.43
CA THR A 133 -35.13 2.19 -7.03
C THR A 133 -35.80 0.84 -6.76
N SER A 134 -34.95 -0.18 -6.66
CA SER A 134 -35.31 -1.54 -6.28
C SER A 134 -35.43 -1.60 -4.75
N PRO A 135 -36.60 -1.89 -4.16
CA PRO A 135 -36.78 -1.94 -2.71
C PRO A 135 -35.98 -3.07 -2.05
N ASP A 136 -35.77 -2.97 -0.73
CA ASP A 136 -35.18 -4.06 0.07
C ASP A 136 -36.04 -5.33 -0.05
N GLY A 137 -35.39 -6.47 -0.37
CA GLY A 137 -36.05 -7.75 -0.57
C GLY A 137 -36.56 -8.00 -1.99
N GLU A 138 -36.42 -7.07 -2.94
CA GLU A 138 -36.80 -7.33 -4.33
C GLU A 138 -35.96 -8.47 -4.92
N GLU A 139 -36.64 -9.46 -5.51
CA GLU A 139 -36.03 -10.72 -6.00
C GLU A 139 -35.21 -11.47 -4.93
N ASN A 140 -35.53 -11.17 -3.66
CA ASN A 140 -34.87 -11.60 -2.41
C ASN A 140 -33.44 -11.07 -2.21
N TYR A 141 -33.04 -10.00 -2.90
CA TYR A 141 -31.78 -9.31 -2.61
C TYR A 141 -31.89 -8.43 -1.35
N PRO A 142 -30.86 -8.35 -0.51
CA PRO A 142 -30.82 -7.40 0.60
C PRO A 142 -30.62 -5.97 0.11
N GLY A 143 -31.12 -5.01 0.88
CA GLY A 143 -30.91 -3.58 0.70
C GLY A 143 -31.80 -2.97 -0.38
N GLU A 144 -32.31 -1.77 -0.11
CA GLU A 144 -32.83 -0.91 -1.17
C GLU A 144 -31.66 -0.48 -2.06
N LEU A 145 -31.84 -0.52 -3.37
CA LEU A 145 -30.81 -0.20 -4.36
C LEU A 145 -31.37 0.80 -5.38
N THR A 146 -30.80 2.00 -5.42
CA THR A 146 -31.05 2.94 -6.51
C THR A 146 -29.97 2.77 -7.57
N THR A 147 -30.38 2.40 -8.77
CA THR A 147 -29.51 2.26 -9.95
C THR A 147 -29.84 3.36 -10.94
N THR A 148 -28.81 3.94 -11.56
CA THR A 148 -28.93 4.92 -12.65
C THR A 148 -28.12 4.45 -13.84
N VAL A 149 -28.73 4.45 -15.03
CA VAL A 149 -28.05 4.24 -16.32
C VAL A 149 -28.11 5.53 -17.13
N THR A 150 -26.99 5.89 -17.76
CA THR A 150 -26.91 7.02 -18.69
C THR A 150 -26.54 6.51 -20.07
N TYR A 151 -27.34 6.87 -21.07
CA TYR A 151 -27.11 6.57 -22.48
C TYR A 151 -26.71 7.84 -23.24
N GLU A 152 -25.65 7.76 -24.03
CA GLU A 152 -25.15 8.85 -24.84
C GLU A 152 -24.70 8.33 -26.22
N LEU A 153 -25.01 9.10 -27.28
CA LEU A 153 -24.50 8.86 -28.62
C LEU A 153 -23.68 10.07 -29.06
N THR A 154 -22.39 9.87 -29.33
CA THR A 154 -21.48 10.94 -29.77
C THR A 154 -21.48 11.09 -31.30
N ASN A 155 -20.91 12.18 -31.80
CA ASN A 155 -20.69 12.37 -33.24
C ASN A 155 -19.53 11.52 -33.80
N ASP A 156 -18.76 10.85 -32.95
CA ASP A 156 -17.73 9.88 -33.34
C ASP A 156 -18.31 8.45 -33.44
N ASN A 157 -19.64 8.31 -33.42
CA ASN A 157 -20.40 7.05 -33.43
C ASN A 157 -20.17 6.17 -32.19
N GLU A 158 -19.79 6.77 -31.05
CA GLU A 158 -19.67 6.05 -29.79
C GLU A 158 -21.03 6.00 -29.11
N PHE A 159 -21.51 4.79 -28.82
CA PHE A 159 -22.64 4.57 -27.93
C PHE A 159 -22.13 4.25 -26.53
N ILE A 160 -22.24 5.22 -25.64
CA ILE A 160 -21.73 5.13 -24.27
C ILE A 160 -22.88 4.77 -23.34
N ILE A 161 -22.67 3.73 -22.54
CA ILE A 161 -23.58 3.31 -21.48
C ILE A 161 -22.81 3.38 -20.16
N ASP A 162 -23.28 4.21 -19.24
CA ASP A 162 -22.66 4.40 -17.92
C ASP A 162 -23.64 3.98 -16.82
N TYR A 163 -23.15 3.21 -15.85
CA TYR A 163 -23.96 2.68 -14.75
C TYR A 163 -23.46 3.20 -13.41
N THR A 164 -24.38 3.63 -12.55
CA THR A 164 -24.08 3.96 -11.16
C THR A 164 -25.15 3.36 -10.24
N ALA A 165 -24.74 2.97 -9.03
CA ALA A 165 -25.64 2.35 -8.07
C ALA A 165 -25.29 2.74 -6.64
N THR A 166 -26.31 2.93 -5.80
CA THR A 166 -26.20 3.24 -4.37
C THR A 166 -27.20 2.41 -3.59
N THR A 167 -26.81 1.88 -2.43
CA THR A 167 -27.65 0.98 -1.64
C THR A 167 -27.67 1.33 -0.15
N THR A 168 -28.70 0.89 0.55
CA THR A 168 -28.86 1.05 2.00
C THR A 168 -28.25 -0.08 2.82
N LYS A 169 -27.92 -1.23 2.20
CA LYS A 169 -27.25 -2.39 2.85
C LYS A 169 -26.28 -3.04 1.86
N ALA A 170 -25.29 -3.79 2.35
CA ALA A 170 -24.45 -4.60 1.47
C ALA A 170 -25.32 -5.53 0.59
N THR A 171 -25.04 -5.57 -0.71
CA THR A 171 -25.79 -6.37 -1.69
C THR A 171 -24.92 -6.58 -2.95
N PRO A 172 -24.98 -7.74 -3.61
CA PRO A 172 -24.26 -7.95 -4.86
C PRO A 172 -24.88 -7.15 -6.01
N ILE A 173 -24.03 -6.60 -6.87
CA ILE A 173 -24.44 -5.82 -8.04
C ILE A 173 -23.53 -6.21 -9.22
N ASN A 174 -24.13 -6.54 -10.35
CA ASN A 174 -23.47 -6.76 -11.62
C ASN A 174 -24.46 -6.37 -12.72
N VAL A 175 -24.20 -5.32 -13.50
CA VAL A 175 -25.18 -4.78 -14.45
C VAL A 175 -24.58 -4.80 -15.85
N THR A 176 -25.40 -5.14 -16.84
CA THR A 176 -25.00 -5.09 -18.24
C THR A 176 -26.18 -4.79 -19.16
N ASN A 177 -25.90 -4.41 -20.41
CA ASN A 177 -26.90 -4.29 -21.45
C ASN A 177 -26.85 -5.52 -22.37
N HIS A 178 -28.01 -6.06 -22.69
CA HIS A 178 -28.15 -7.30 -23.46
C HIS A 178 -28.70 -7.04 -24.88
N SER A 179 -28.08 -6.12 -25.62
CA SER A 179 -28.37 -5.94 -27.05
C SER A 179 -27.95 -7.17 -27.87
N TYR A 180 -28.82 -7.55 -28.82
CA TYR A 180 -28.63 -8.66 -29.74
C TYR A 180 -28.31 -8.07 -31.11
N PHE A 181 -27.05 -8.19 -31.53
CA PHE A 181 -26.54 -7.56 -32.73
C PHE A 181 -26.58 -8.52 -33.94
N ASN A 182 -26.99 -7.98 -35.09
CA ASN A 182 -26.69 -8.53 -36.40
C ASN A 182 -26.30 -7.37 -37.34
N LEU A 183 -25.03 -7.25 -37.68
CA LEU A 183 -24.47 -6.16 -38.49
C LEU A 183 -24.89 -6.22 -39.97
N ALA A 184 -25.48 -7.34 -40.42
CA ALA A 184 -26.16 -7.45 -41.69
C ALA A 184 -27.58 -6.86 -41.67
N GLY A 185 -28.08 -6.49 -40.49
CA GLY A 185 -29.45 -6.04 -40.24
C GLY A 185 -30.25 -7.10 -39.49
N GLN A 186 -31.13 -6.69 -38.57
CA GLN A 186 -31.87 -7.57 -37.66
C GLN A 186 -32.71 -8.65 -38.37
N GLY A 187 -33.18 -8.38 -39.59
CA GLY A 187 -33.97 -9.33 -40.39
C GLY A 187 -33.14 -10.41 -41.11
N SER A 188 -31.82 -10.41 -40.92
CA SER A 188 -30.95 -11.42 -41.52
C SER A 188 -31.07 -12.76 -40.82
N LEU A 189 -30.96 -13.85 -41.59
CA LEU A 189 -31.24 -15.20 -41.09
C LEU A 189 -30.23 -15.66 -40.02
N ASN A 190 -28.95 -15.32 -40.18
CA ASN A 190 -27.88 -15.77 -39.31
C ASN A 190 -26.71 -14.77 -39.24
N ILE A 191 -25.70 -15.09 -38.43
CA ILE A 191 -24.47 -14.32 -38.26
C ILE A 191 -23.24 -14.95 -38.96
N ASP A 192 -23.42 -15.89 -39.89
CA ASP A 192 -22.32 -16.71 -40.43
C ASP A 192 -21.18 -15.89 -41.03
N ASP A 193 -21.52 -14.76 -41.66
CA ASP A 193 -20.57 -13.87 -42.35
C ASP A 193 -19.92 -12.82 -41.43
N HIS A 194 -20.17 -12.86 -40.13
CA HIS A 194 -19.50 -11.98 -39.18
C HIS A 194 -18.12 -12.51 -38.82
N ILE A 195 -17.17 -11.59 -38.65
CA ILE A 195 -15.81 -11.88 -38.20
C ILE A 195 -15.63 -11.26 -36.81
N ILE A 196 -15.31 -12.09 -35.82
CA ILE A 196 -15.14 -11.70 -34.42
C ILE A 196 -13.68 -11.84 -33.98
N LYS A 197 -13.23 -10.91 -33.14
CA LYS A 197 -12.00 -10.99 -32.36
C LYS A 197 -12.27 -10.53 -30.93
N VAL A 198 -11.75 -11.26 -29.94
CA VAL A 198 -11.80 -10.86 -28.52
C VAL A 198 -10.38 -10.78 -27.98
N ASN A 199 -10.06 -9.68 -27.29
CA ASN A 199 -8.76 -9.44 -26.68
C ASN A 199 -8.73 -10.04 -25.27
N ALA A 200 -8.70 -11.36 -25.17
CA ALA A 200 -8.62 -12.08 -23.90
C ALA A 200 -7.71 -13.30 -24.01
N ASP A 201 -6.83 -13.49 -23.02
CA ASP A 201 -5.97 -14.67 -22.91
C ASP A 201 -6.60 -15.80 -22.09
N TYR A 202 -7.67 -15.50 -21.35
CA TYR A 202 -8.34 -16.44 -20.46
C TYR A 202 -9.87 -16.37 -20.59
N TYR A 203 -10.54 -17.43 -20.15
CA TYR A 203 -11.99 -17.53 -20.05
C TYR A 203 -12.38 -18.29 -18.77
N THR A 204 -13.65 -18.26 -18.39
CA THR A 204 -14.16 -19.01 -17.23
C THR A 204 -14.91 -20.26 -17.70
N PRO A 205 -14.33 -21.47 -17.59
CA PRO A 205 -14.99 -22.72 -18.00
C PRO A 205 -16.28 -22.95 -17.22
N LEU A 206 -17.28 -23.48 -17.93
CA LEU A 206 -18.62 -23.71 -17.41
C LEU A 206 -18.85 -25.19 -17.11
N ASN A 207 -19.65 -25.47 -16.09
CA ASN A 207 -20.19 -26.79 -15.82
C ASN A 207 -21.44 -27.08 -16.68
N GLU A 208 -22.05 -28.25 -16.47
CA GLU A 208 -23.25 -28.70 -17.19
C GLU A 208 -24.47 -27.80 -17.03
N ASN A 209 -24.53 -27.00 -15.95
CA ASN A 209 -25.59 -26.03 -15.68
C ASN A 209 -25.26 -24.62 -16.20
N VAL A 210 -24.20 -24.48 -17.01
CA VAL A 210 -23.75 -23.20 -17.59
C VAL A 210 -23.33 -22.20 -16.49
N ILE A 211 -22.84 -22.72 -15.37
CA ILE A 211 -22.25 -21.96 -14.25
C ILE A 211 -20.73 -22.07 -14.33
N PRO A 212 -19.98 -20.97 -14.11
CA PRO A 212 -18.54 -21.03 -13.98
C PRO A 212 -18.08 -22.03 -12.93
N THR A 213 -16.99 -22.73 -13.21
CA THR A 213 -16.45 -23.76 -12.31
C THR A 213 -15.58 -23.17 -11.19
N GLY A 214 -15.33 -21.86 -11.22
CA GLY A 214 -14.27 -21.20 -10.45
C GLY A 214 -12.90 -21.24 -11.15
N GLU A 215 -12.71 -22.03 -12.21
CA GLU A 215 -11.46 -22.04 -12.98
C GLU A 215 -11.33 -20.78 -13.87
N ILE A 216 -10.09 -20.29 -14.04
CA ILE A 216 -9.72 -19.31 -15.08
C ILE A 216 -8.73 -20.02 -16.01
N ALA A 217 -9.20 -20.44 -17.18
CA ALA A 217 -8.44 -21.28 -18.11
C ALA A 217 -7.91 -20.46 -19.30
N PRO A 218 -6.71 -20.77 -19.84
CA PRO A 218 -6.20 -20.11 -21.02
C PRO A 218 -7.08 -20.42 -22.24
N VAL A 219 -7.28 -19.43 -23.11
CA VAL A 219 -7.98 -19.66 -24.38
C VAL A 219 -7.12 -20.46 -25.36
N GLU A 220 -5.78 -20.38 -25.24
CA GLU A 220 -4.83 -20.99 -26.16
C GLU A 220 -5.06 -22.50 -26.33
N GLY A 221 -5.08 -22.95 -27.60
CA GLY A 221 -5.32 -24.35 -27.93
C GLY A 221 -6.77 -24.81 -27.76
N THR A 222 -7.69 -23.92 -27.39
CA THR A 222 -9.12 -24.23 -27.25
C THR A 222 -9.94 -23.61 -28.39
N PRO A 223 -11.18 -24.06 -28.63
CA PRO A 223 -12.12 -23.37 -29.52
C PRO A 223 -12.46 -21.92 -29.08
N TYR A 224 -12.11 -21.52 -27.87
CA TYR A 224 -12.27 -20.16 -27.38
C TYR A 224 -11.11 -19.23 -27.78
N ASP A 225 -10.04 -19.73 -28.42
CA ASP A 225 -8.97 -18.86 -28.94
C ASP A 225 -9.44 -18.08 -30.18
N ILE A 226 -10.04 -16.92 -29.92
CA ILE A 226 -10.45 -15.93 -30.92
C ILE A 226 -9.68 -14.61 -30.74
N ARG A 227 -8.45 -14.70 -30.21
CA ARG A 227 -7.50 -13.57 -30.15
C ARG A 227 -7.10 -13.11 -31.55
N THR A 228 -7.11 -14.04 -32.50
CA THR A 228 -7.11 -13.77 -33.93
C THR A 228 -8.54 -13.77 -34.47
N ALA A 229 -8.82 -12.90 -35.44
CA ALA A 229 -10.14 -12.78 -36.02
C ALA A 229 -10.61 -14.09 -36.68
N VAL A 230 -11.83 -14.52 -36.38
CA VAL A 230 -12.45 -15.74 -36.95
C VAL A 230 -13.83 -15.45 -37.53
N ARG A 231 -14.20 -16.16 -38.61
CA ARG A 231 -15.55 -16.13 -39.18
C ARG A 231 -16.50 -17.00 -38.37
N LEU A 232 -17.61 -16.44 -37.91
CA LEU A 232 -18.53 -17.10 -36.98
C LEU A 232 -19.15 -18.38 -37.54
N GLY A 233 -19.60 -18.39 -38.80
CA GLY A 233 -20.27 -19.56 -39.40
C GLY A 233 -19.39 -20.83 -39.49
N ASP A 234 -18.07 -20.65 -39.53
CA ASP A 234 -17.11 -21.76 -39.54
C ASP A 234 -16.66 -22.16 -38.12
N HIS A 235 -16.62 -21.18 -37.21
CA HIS A 235 -16.02 -21.36 -35.89
C HIS A 235 -17.01 -21.83 -34.83
N ILE A 236 -18.25 -21.35 -34.86
CA ILE A 236 -19.32 -21.71 -33.90
C ILE A 236 -19.51 -23.23 -33.80
N LYS A 237 -19.35 -23.95 -34.92
CA LYS A 237 -19.47 -25.42 -34.99
C LYS A 237 -18.44 -26.15 -34.12
N LYS A 238 -17.32 -25.50 -33.81
CA LYS A 238 -16.22 -26.04 -32.98
C LYS A 238 -16.42 -25.75 -31.49
N VAL A 239 -17.28 -24.80 -31.16
CA VAL A 239 -17.48 -24.33 -29.79
C VAL A 239 -18.62 -25.10 -29.16
N ASN A 240 -18.39 -25.64 -27.95
CA ASN A 240 -19.39 -26.29 -27.12
C ASN A 240 -20.25 -27.32 -27.89
N ASN A 241 -19.60 -28.22 -28.62
CA ASN A 241 -20.26 -29.25 -29.44
C ASN A 241 -21.27 -28.68 -30.46
N GLY A 242 -20.95 -27.53 -31.06
CA GLY A 242 -21.77 -26.86 -32.06
C GLY A 242 -22.86 -25.95 -31.49
N LYS A 243 -22.86 -25.71 -30.17
CA LYS A 243 -23.78 -24.75 -29.53
C LYS A 243 -23.31 -23.30 -29.62
N GLY A 244 -22.11 -23.04 -30.16
CA GLY A 244 -21.57 -21.70 -30.24
C GLY A 244 -21.16 -21.14 -28.88
N PHE A 245 -21.02 -19.82 -28.82
CA PHE A 245 -20.58 -19.11 -27.63
C PHE A 245 -21.77 -18.82 -26.70
N ASP A 246 -21.57 -19.12 -25.42
CA ASP A 246 -22.29 -18.60 -24.26
C ASP A 246 -21.25 -18.64 -23.12
N ILE A 247 -20.21 -17.79 -23.23
CA ILE A 247 -18.99 -17.89 -22.42
C ILE A 247 -18.46 -16.50 -22.02
N ASN A 248 -17.89 -16.41 -20.82
CA ASN A 248 -17.22 -15.21 -20.33
C ASN A 248 -15.72 -15.26 -20.63
N PHE A 249 -15.24 -14.22 -21.31
CA PHE A 249 -13.82 -13.95 -21.55
C PHE A 249 -13.27 -12.98 -20.50
N CYS A 250 -12.09 -13.29 -19.96
CA CYS A 250 -11.39 -12.44 -19.00
C CYS A 250 -10.60 -11.36 -19.75
N VAL A 251 -11.20 -10.16 -19.90
CA VAL A 251 -10.68 -9.06 -20.73
C VAL A 251 -9.87 -8.02 -19.94
N GLY A 252 -9.65 -8.24 -18.64
CA GLY A 252 -8.69 -7.47 -17.82
C GLY A 252 -9.24 -7.09 -16.44
N LYS A 253 -8.75 -5.98 -15.88
CA LYS A 253 -9.10 -5.52 -14.52
C LYS A 253 -10.26 -4.54 -14.49
N THR A 254 -11.02 -4.53 -13.38
CA THR A 254 -12.11 -3.57 -13.13
C THR A 254 -11.57 -2.13 -13.04
N GLY A 255 -12.34 -1.15 -13.55
CA GLY A 255 -12.07 0.29 -13.44
C GLY A 255 -11.13 0.89 -14.50
N GLN A 256 -10.45 0.05 -15.31
CA GLN A 256 -9.61 0.51 -16.42
C GLN A 256 -10.34 0.32 -17.75
N MET A 257 -10.56 1.41 -18.50
CA MET A 257 -11.11 1.35 -19.85
C MET A 257 -10.13 0.64 -20.79
N LYS A 258 -10.60 -0.40 -21.50
CA LYS A 258 -9.78 -1.17 -22.45
C LYS A 258 -10.61 -1.66 -23.63
N LYS A 259 -9.96 -1.94 -24.76
CA LYS A 259 -10.59 -2.53 -25.94
C LYS A 259 -10.79 -4.03 -25.74
N CYS A 260 -12.04 -4.47 -25.56
CA CYS A 260 -12.38 -5.84 -25.22
C CYS A 260 -12.56 -6.72 -26.46
N GLY A 261 -13.18 -6.21 -27.52
CA GLY A 261 -13.48 -7.00 -28.72
C GLY A 261 -13.90 -6.17 -29.92
N ARG A 262 -13.92 -6.83 -31.07
CA ARG A 262 -14.33 -6.23 -32.34
C ARG A 262 -15.06 -7.26 -33.20
N VAL A 263 -16.18 -6.86 -33.79
CA VAL A 263 -16.96 -7.65 -34.75
C VAL A 263 -17.16 -6.84 -36.02
N GLU A 264 -16.98 -7.46 -37.17
CA GLU A 264 -17.23 -6.85 -38.47
C GLU A 264 -18.10 -7.74 -39.35
N HIS A 265 -18.88 -7.13 -40.22
CA HIS A 265 -19.62 -7.82 -41.27
C HIS A 265 -19.15 -7.31 -42.63
N PRO A 266 -18.24 -8.04 -43.31
CA PRO A 266 -17.63 -7.58 -44.54
C PRO A 266 -18.64 -7.19 -45.65
N PRO A 267 -19.76 -7.89 -45.90
CA PRO A 267 -20.70 -7.48 -46.94
C PRO A 267 -21.30 -6.08 -46.72
N SER A 268 -21.73 -5.73 -45.50
CA SER A 268 -22.25 -4.38 -45.21
C SER A 268 -21.13 -3.36 -44.97
N GLY A 269 -19.98 -3.80 -44.46
CA GLY A 269 -18.88 -2.92 -44.02
C GLY A 269 -19.11 -2.29 -42.64
N ARG A 270 -20.16 -2.69 -41.91
CA ARG A 270 -20.40 -2.25 -40.54
C ARG A 270 -19.43 -2.96 -39.58
N VAL A 271 -18.99 -2.22 -38.57
CA VAL A 271 -18.03 -2.66 -37.55
C VAL A 271 -18.53 -2.23 -36.18
N LEU A 272 -18.45 -3.12 -35.20
CA LEU A 272 -18.68 -2.86 -33.79
C LEU A 272 -17.38 -3.09 -33.01
N GLU A 273 -16.90 -2.08 -32.30
CA GLU A 273 -15.82 -2.18 -31.33
C GLU A 273 -16.37 -1.96 -29.92
N VAL A 274 -15.92 -2.79 -28.97
CA VAL A 274 -16.36 -2.71 -27.57
C VAL A 274 -15.18 -2.35 -26.69
N SER A 275 -15.35 -1.31 -25.87
CA SER A 275 -14.43 -0.97 -24.78
C SER A 275 -15.17 -0.94 -23.46
N SER A 276 -14.52 -1.36 -22.37
CA SER A 276 -15.18 -1.43 -21.06
C SER A 276 -14.21 -1.26 -19.89
N THR A 277 -14.75 -0.80 -18.75
CA THR A 277 -14.13 -0.82 -17.43
C THR A 277 -14.37 -2.14 -16.69
N GLU A 278 -15.26 -3.01 -17.14
CA GLU A 278 -15.59 -4.28 -16.48
C GLU A 278 -14.52 -5.37 -16.75
N PRO A 279 -14.32 -6.34 -15.85
CA PRO A 279 -13.27 -7.35 -16.01
C PRO A 279 -13.62 -8.44 -17.03
N GLY A 280 -14.90 -8.69 -17.27
CA GLY A 280 -15.42 -9.74 -18.15
C GLY A 280 -16.14 -9.22 -19.41
N LEU A 281 -16.08 -10.03 -20.47
CA LEU A 281 -16.89 -9.89 -21.67
C LEU A 281 -17.59 -11.22 -21.94
N GLN A 282 -18.89 -11.27 -21.70
CA GLN A 282 -19.71 -12.42 -22.08
C GLN A 282 -20.04 -12.33 -23.57
N VAL A 283 -19.72 -13.39 -24.29
CA VAL A 283 -20.04 -13.55 -25.71
C VAL A 283 -21.10 -14.63 -25.83
N TYR A 284 -22.25 -14.24 -26.39
CA TYR A 284 -23.35 -15.15 -26.65
C TYR A 284 -23.73 -15.10 -28.13
N THR A 285 -23.90 -16.24 -28.79
CA THR A 285 -24.28 -16.32 -30.22
C THR A 285 -25.71 -16.80 -30.43
N SER A 286 -26.66 -16.44 -29.56
CA SER A 286 -28.10 -16.69 -29.78
C SER A 286 -28.53 -18.14 -30.09
N TYR A 287 -27.82 -19.14 -29.55
CA TYR A 287 -28.11 -20.55 -29.81
C TYR A 287 -29.54 -20.97 -29.43
N TYR A 288 -30.07 -20.41 -28.35
CA TYR A 288 -31.36 -20.78 -27.76
C TYR A 288 -32.54 -19.99 -28.34
N LEU A 289 -32.35 -19.17 -29.37
CA LEU A 289 -33.47 -18.54 -30.07
C LEU A 289 -34.18 -19.59 -30.94
N ASP A 290 -35.50 -19.67 -30.78
CA ASP A 290 -36.36 -20.59 -31.52
C ASP A 290 -37.49 -19.81 -32.19
N ASN A 291 -37.24 -19.39 -33.43
CA ASN A 291 -38.21 -18.78 -34.35
C ASN A 291 -39.05 -17.64 -33.73
N VAL A 292 -38.41 -16.78 -32.95
CA VAL A 292 -39.09 -15.66 -32.27
C VAL A 292 -39.54 -14.64 -33.32
N GLN A 293 -40.80 -14.24 -33.28
CA GLN A 293 -41.33 -13.21 -34.18
C GLN A 293 -40.83 -11.83 -33.74
N GLY A 294 -40.06 -11.19 -34.60
CA GLY A 294 -39.39 -9.92 -34.32
C GLY A 294 -39.94 -8.76 -35.14
N LYS A 295 -39.11 -7.71 -35.26
CA LYS A 295 -39.46 -6.49 -35.98
C LYS A 295 -39.75 -6.71 -37.45
N ALA A 296 -40.71 -5.95 -37.98
CA ALA A 296 -41.06 -5.91 -39.40
C ALA A 296 -41.33 -7.32 -40.01
N GLY A 297 -41.88 -8.23 -39.21
CA GLY A 297 -42.18 -9.61 -39.63
C GLY A 297 -40.96 -10.53 -39.74
N ALA A 298 -39.80 -10.13 -39.23
CA ALA A 298 -38.62 -11.00 -39.16
C ALA A 298 -38.86 -12.18 -38.21
N THR A 299 -38.18 -13.30 -38.48
CA THR A 299 -38.17 -14.47 -37.59
C THR A 299 -36.74 -14.71 -37.11
N TYR A 300 -36.52 -14.60 -35.81
CA TYR A 300 -35.22 -14.79 -35.18
C TYR A 300 -35.04 -16.24 -34.76
N GLY A 301 -34.26 -16.97 -35.56
CA GLY A 301 -33.87 -18.34 -35.29
C GLY A 301 -32.52 -18.45 -34.57
N GLN A 302 -32.07 -19.69 -34.42
CA GLN A 302 -30.76 -20.01 -33.88
C GLN A 302 -29.63 -19.32 -34.67
N PHE A 303 -28.68 -18.73 -33.94
CA PHE A 303 -27.54 -17.98 -34.51
C PHE A 303 -27.94 -16.75 -35.34
N SER A 304 -29.13 -16.18 -35.14
CA SER A 304 -29.55 -14.94 -35.82
C SER A 304 -28.82 -13.68 -35.32
N ALA A 305 -28.19 -13.73 -34.15
CA ALA A 305 -27.51 -12.60 -33.53
C ALA A 305 -26.34 -12.99 -32.61
N PHE A 306 -25.55 -11.99 -32.21
CA PHE A 306 -24.56 -12.11 -31.14
C PHE A 306 -24.73 -11.01 -30.09
N CYS A 307 -24.34 -11.28 -28.85
CA CYS A 307 -24.32 -10.34 -27.74
C CYS A 307 -22.89 -10.19 -27.21
N LEU A 308 -22.54 -8.97 -26.78
CA LEU A 308 -21.26 -8.62 -26.18
C LEU A 308 -21.54 -7.87 -24.87
N GLU A 309 -21.72 -8.63 -23.78
CA GLU A 309 -22.12 -8.07 -22.49
C GLU A 309 -20.88 -7.86 -21.61
N THR A 310 -20.61 -6.61 -21.25
CA THR A 310 -19.48 -6.26 -20.37
C THR A 310 -19.96 -6.29 -18.93
N GLN A 311 -19.33 -7.11 -18.08
CA GLN A 311 -19.80 -7.40 -16.72
C GLN A 311 -18.69 -8.01 -15.85
N HIS A 312 -18.93 -8.13 -14.54
CA HIS A 312 -18.16 -9.05 -13.68
C HIS A 312 -18.42 -10.51 -14.08
N TYR A 313 -17.50 -11.41 -13.72
CA TYR A 313 -17.64 -12.83 -14.02
C TYR A 313 -18.91 -13.38 -13.39
N ALA A 314 -19.65 -14.20 -14.14
CA ALA A 314 -20.85 -14.86 -13.62
C ALA A 314 -20.51 -15.64 -12.34
N ASP A 315 -21.46 -15.68 -11.41
CA ASP A 315 -21.32 -16.36 -10.13
C ASP A 315 -20.12 -15.91 -9.26
N SER A 316 -19.54 -14.71 -9.49
CA SER A 316 -18.41 -14.19 -8.70
C SER A 316 -18.68 -14.12 -7.20
N VAL A 317 -19.95 -14.00 -6.79
CA VAL A 317 -20.40 -14.05 -5.40
C VAL A 317 -20.11 -15.38 -4.69
N ASN A 318 -19.87 -16.45 -5.44
CA ASN A 318 -19.58 -17.80 -4.93
C ASN A 318 -18.14 -18.27 -5.25
N HIS A 319 -17.30 -17.40 -5.84
CA HIS A 319 -15.94 -17.74 -6.25
C HIS A 319 -14.93 -16.71 -5.75
N ASP A 320 -14.32 -16.99 -4.60
CA ASP A 320 -13.32 -16.12 -3.94
C ASP A 320 -12.13 -15.74 -4.81
N ASN A 321 -11.80 -16.55 -5.81
CA ASN A 321 -10.68 -16.34 -6.73
C ASN A 321 -11.04 -15.53 -7.97
N PHE A 322 -12.32 -15.18 -8.17
CA PHE A 322 -12.73 -14.24 -9.21
C PHE A 322 -12.48 -12.80 -8.74
N PRO A 323 -12.18 -11.85 -9.65
CA PRO A 323 -11.85 -10.48 -9.28
C PRO A 323 -12.99 -9.86 -8.48
N THR A 324 -12.73 -9.60 -7.20
CA THR A 324 -13.75 -9.06 -6.30
C THR A 324 -13.26 -7.91 -5.44
N GLU A 325 -12.00 -7.84 -5.00
CA GLU A 325 -11.52 -6.73 -4.16
C GLU A 325 -10.02 -6.46 -4.30
N ASN A 326 -9.65 -5.25 -4.71
CA ASN A 326 -8.25 -4.85 -4.90
C ASN A 326 -7.78 -3.95 -3.76
N VAL A 327 -6.57 -4.16 -3.27
CA VAL A 327 -5.90 -3.25 -2.32
C VAL A 327 -4.74 -2.56 -3.02
N ILE A 328 -4.64 -1.24 -2.89
CA ILE A 328 -3.47 -0.49 -3.36
C ILE A 328 -2.57 -0.13 -2.18
N VAL A 329 -1.28 -0.43 -2.30
CA VAL A 329 -0.25 -0.01 -1.35
C VAL A 329 0.54 1.16 -1.93
N VAL A 330 0.55 2.30 -1.25
CA VAL A 330 1.33 3.47 -1.65
C VAL A 330 2.69 3.43 -0.96
N GLY A 331 3.75 3.25 -1.76
CA GLY A 331 5.15 3.10 -1.35
C GLY A 331 5.64 1.65 -1.35
N ALA A 332 6.70 1.37 -2.10
CA ALA A 332 7.42 0.09 -2.13
C ALA A 332 8.67 0.10 -1.23
N GLY A 333 8.58 0.79 -0.09
CA GLY A 333 9.49 0.55 1.04
C GLY A 333 9.24 -0.81 1.67
N LEU A 334 10.12 -1.24 2.57
CA LEU A 334 9.99 -2.52 3.27
C LEU A 334 8.61 -2.70 3.95
N SER A 335 8.03 -1.62 4.48
CA SER A 335 6.70 -1.67 5.12
C SER A 335 5.58 -1.97 4.13
N GLY A 336 5.48 -1.20 3.03
CA GLY A 336 4.46 -1.43 2.01
C GLY A 336 4.62 -2.78 1.32
N LEU A 337 5.86 -3.21 1.06
CA LEU A 337 6.12 -4.53 0.48
C LEU A 337 5.74 -5.68 1.43
N SER A 338 5.98 -5.52 2.74
CA SER A 338 5.55 -6.53 3.73
C SER A 338 4.02 -6.63 3.80
N ALA A 339 3.32 -5.50 3.73
CA ALA A 339 1.86 -5.47 3.65
C ALA A 339 1.36 -6.18 2.37
N ALA A 340 1.93 -5.82 1.22
CA ALA A 340 1.55 -6.41 -0.06
C ALA A 340 1.81 -7.92 -0.12
N LYS A 341 2.96 -8.37 0.41
CA LYS A 341 3.28 -9.81 0.51
C LYS A 341 2.22 -10.56 1.30
N LEU A 342 1.86 -10.06 2.49
CA LEU A 342 0.88 -10.73 3.34
C LEU A 342 -0.51 -10.76 2.70
N LEU A 343 -0.95 -9.66 2.11
CA LEU A 343 -2.21 -9.60 1.36
C LEU A 343 -2.21 -10.61 0.20
N HIS A 344 -1.13 -10.65 -0.57
CA HIS A 344 -0.99 -11.59 -1.68
C HIS A 344 -1.01 -13.06 -1.22
N GLU A 345 -0.33 -13.38 -0.12
CA GLU A 345 -0.35 -14.72 0.49
C GLU A 345 -1.74 -15.12 1.01
N LYS A 346 -2.62 -14.14 1.26
CA LYS A 346 -4.02 -14.33 1.63
C LYS A 346 -4.98 -14.29 0.44
N GLY A 347 -4.46 -14.32 -0.78
CA GLY A 347 -5.26 -14.36 -2.01
C GLY A 347 -5.88 -13.02 -2.40
N ILE A 348 -5.48 -11.91 -1.77
CA ILE A 348 -5.99 -10.58 -2.13
C ILE A 348 -5.24 -10.04 -3.35
N GLU A 349 -5.97 -9.47 -4.30
CA GLU A 349 -5.35 -8.74 -5.41
C GLU A 349 -4.73 -7.43 -4.88
N VAL A 350 -3.42 -7.28 -5.09
CA VAL A 350 -2.67 -6.12 -4.61
C VAL A 350 -1.86 -5.47 -5.73
N LEU A 351 -1.84 -4.14 -5.71
CA LEU A 351 -0.97 -3.33 -6.56
C LEU A 351 -0.16 -2.36 -5.67
N VAL A 352 1.14 -2.26 -5.91
CA VAL A 352 2.04 -1.35 -5.17
C VAL A 352 2.45 -0.21 -6.10
N LEU A 353 2.23 1.03 -5.66
CA LEU A 353 2.61 2.24 -6.39
C LEU A 353 3.83 2.88 -5.72
N GLU A 354 4.96 2.93 -6.41
CA GLU A 354 6.23 3.45 -5.89
C GLU A 354 6.67 4.69 -6.66
N ALA A 355 6.99 5.75 -5.94
CA ALA A 355 7.39 7.03 -6.52
C ALA A 355 8.74 6.97 -7.25
N ARG A 356 9.69 6.16 -6.78
CA ARG A 356 11.01 5.98 -7.39
C ARG A 356 11.01 4.95 -8.51
N ASP A 357 12.09 4.93 -9.26
CA ASP A 357 12.48 3.89 -10.21
C ASP A 357 13.04 2.61 -9.54
N ARG A 358 12.95 2.52 -8.21
CA ARG A 358 13.46 1.40 -7.40
C ARG A 358 12.59 1.15 -6.17
N VAL A 359 12.62 -0.08 -5.68
CA VAL A 359 12.04 -0.45 -4.38
C VAL A 359 13.03 -0.26 -3.21
N GLY A 360 12.53 -0.42 -1.98
CA GLY A 360 13.31 -0.41 -0.74
C GLY A 360 13.23 0.90 0.03
N GLY A 361 12.93 2.02 -0.63
CA GLY A 361 12.81 3.33 0.01
C GLY A 361 14.08 3.71 0.76
N ARG A 362 14.01 3.71 2.10
CA ARG A 362 15.13 4.01 3.02
C ARG A 362 16.15 2.86 3.18
N THR A 363 15.88 1.69 2.60
CA THR A 363 16.92 0.69 2.33
C THR A 363 17.39 0.86 0.88
N PHE A 364 18.68 1.09 0.70
CA PHE A 364 19.27 1.28 -0.62
C PHE A 364 20.67 0.67 -0.63
N THR A 365 20.86 -0.34 -1.48
CA THR A 365 22.12 -1.05 -1.64
C THR A 365 22.68 -0.70 -3.00
N GLU A 366 23.81 0.00 -3.00
CA GLU A 366 24.56 0.37 -4.20
C GLU A 366 25.47 -0.80 -4.60
N HIS A 367 25.51 -1.14 -5.89
CA HIS A 367 26.36 -2.18 -6.44
C HIS A 367 27.24 -1.61 -7.54
N ASN A 368 28.55 -1.59 -7.32
CA ASN A 368 29.52 -1.19 -8.35
C ASN A 368 30.87 -1.91 -8.14
N PRO A 369 31.77 -1.91 -9.13
CA PRO A 369 33.03 -2.65 -9.07
C PRO A 369 33.96 -2.25 -7.92
N LYS A 370 33.84 -1.03 -7.37
CA LYS A 370 34.71 -0.53 -6.30
C LYS A 370 34.27 -0.98 -4.91
N VAL A 371 32.97 -1.17 -4.72
CA VAL A 371 32.38 -1.48 -3.40
C VAL A 371 31.81 -2.90 -3.30
N LYS A 372 31.62 -3.58 -4.43
CA LYS A 372 30.86 -4.84 -4.59
C LYS A 372 29.38 -4.64 -4.22
N TYR A 373 29.10 -4.29 -2.96
CA TYR A 373 27.83 -3.76 -2.50
C TYR A 373 28.03 -2.86 -1.27
N VAL A 374 27.18 -1.84 -1.09
CA VAL A 374 27.16 -1.02 0.13
C VAL A 374 25.75 -0.49 0.44
N ASP A 375 25.32 -0.62 1.69
CA ASP A 375 24.04 -0.09 2.14
C ASP A 375 24.15 1.41 2.47
N LEU A 376 23.80 2.26 1.50
CA LEU A 376 23.73 3.71 1.67
C LEU A 376 22.56 4.13 2.59
N GLY A 377 21.59 3.24 2.80
CA GLY A 377 20.46 3.41 3.73
C GLY A 377 20.55 2.59 5.01
N GLY A 378 19.39 2.12 5.49
CA GLY A 378 19.29 1.20 6.62
C GLY A 378 20.01 -0.12 6.33
N ALA A 379 20.83 -0.60 7.26
CA ALA A 379 21.74 -1.74 7.05
C ALA A 379 21.77 -2.73 8.22
N TYR A 380 21.62 -2.22 9.43
CA TYR A 380 21.87 -2.96 10.65
C TYR A 380 20.63 -3.70 11.13
N VAL A 381 20.84 -4.92 11.61
CA VAL A 381 19.87 -5.75 12.33
C VAL A 381 20.51 -6.41 13.54
N GLY A 382 19.71 -6.84 14.50
CA GLY A 382 20.22 -7.47 15.71
C GLY A 382 19.17 -8.29 16.46
N PRO A 383 19.52 -8.81 17.65
CA PRO A 383 18.58 -9.53 18.49
C PRO A 383 17.32 -8.71 18.81
N THR A 384 16.20 -9.41 19.01
CA THR A 384 14.83 -8.86 19.18
C THR A 384 14.18 -8.25 17.93
N GLN A 385 14.91 -8.10 16.83
CA GLN A 385 14.36 -7.69 15.53
C GLN A 385 13.88 -8.90 14.71
N ASN A 386 12.95 -9.64 15.28
CA ASN A 386 12.63 -10.99 14.83
C ASN A 386 11.92 -11.04 13.48
N ARG A 387 11.10 -10.04 13.12
CA ARG A 387 10.29 -10.05 11.88
C ARG A 387 11.17 -9.86 10.66
N ILE A 388 12.09 -8.89 10.72
CA ILE A 388 13.02 -8.68 9.60
C ILE A 388 13.99 -9.86 9.45
N LEU A 389 14.42 -10.47 10.57
CA LEU A 389 15.23 -11.68 10.55
C LEU A 389 14.47 -12.88 9.99
N ARG A 390 13.17 -13.03 10.29
CA ARG A 390 12.31 -14.06 9.70
C ARG A 390 12.16 -13.89 8.19
N LEU A 391 11.99 -12.65 7.70
CA LEU A 391 11.98 -12.40 6.25
C LEU A 391 13.33 -12.73 5.60
N ALA A 392 14.44 -12.43 6.28
CA ALA A 392 15.75 -12.82 5.78
C ALA A 392 15.91 -14.36 5.71
N ASP A 393 15.49 -15.08 6.76
CA ASP A 393 15.45 -16.54 6.78
C ASP A 393 14.57 -17.11 5.66
N GLU A 394 13.37 -16.54 5.45
CA GLU A 394 12.41 -16.94 4.40
C GLU A 394 13.04 -16.87 3.00
N PHE A 395 13.84 -15.83 2.73
CA PHE A 395 14.48 -15.61 1.43
C PHE A 395 15.90 -16.18 1.32
N GLY A 396 16.37 -16.93 2.33
CA GLY A 396 17.72 -17.49 2.32
C GLY A 396 18.82 -16.43 2.35
N ILE A 397 18.58 -15.31 3.01
CA ILE A 397 19.52 -14.20 3.16
C ILE A 397 20.28 -14.36 4.48
N ASP A 398 21.60 -14.49 4.38
CA ASP A 398 22.45 -14.57 5.56
C ASP A 398 22.80 -13.20 6.15
N THR A 399 23.11 -13.23 7.44
CA THR A 399 23.66 -12.08 8.17
C THR A 399 25.10 -12.34 8.60
N TYR A 400 25.88 -11.30 8.77
CA TYR A 400 27.23 -11.36 9.34
C TYR A 400 27.39 -10.33 10.46
N LEU A 401 28.30 -10.62 11.40
CA LEU A 401 28.58 -9.74 12.53
C LEU A 401 29.32 -8.48 12.08
N THR A 402 28.89 -7.34 12.60
CA THR A 402 29.68 -6.11 12.57
C THR A 402 30.94 -6.30 13.41
N ASN A 403 32.09 -5.81 12.93
CA ASN A 403 33.35 -6.01 13.61
C ASN A 403 33.42 -5.24 14.94
N GLU A 404 33.53 -5.97 16.05
CA GLU A 404 33.74 -5.44 17.40
C GLU A 404 34.73 -6.33 18.18
N VAL A 405 35.69 -6.95 17.47
CA VAL A 405 36.66 -7.87 18.07
C VAL A 405 37.75 -7.10 18.82
N GLU A 406 38.28 -6.05 18.20
CA GLU A 406 39.32 -5.19 18.79
C GLU A 406 38.74 -3.98 19.55
N ASP A 407 39.60 -3.08 20.04
CA ASP A 407 39.16 -1.96 20.89
C ASP A 407 38.35 -0.91 20.12
N VAL A 408 37.39 -0.29 20.82
CA VAL A 408 36.67 0.91 20.36
C VAL A 408 37.46 2.16 20.73
N ILE A 409 37.36 3.22 19.93
CA ILE A 409 37.97 4.53 20.23
C ILE A 409 36.93 5.50 20.79
N PHE A 410 37.27 6.15 21.90
CA PHE A 410 36.62 7.40 22.32
C PHE A 410 37.56 8.56 22.02
N TYR A 411 37.18 9.43 21.09
CA TYR A 411 37.94 10.61 20.72
C TYR A 411 37.28 11.85 21.31
N THR A 412 37.99 12.54 22.21
CA THR A 412 37.51 13.78 22.83
C THR A 412 38.66 14.70 23.18
N LYS A 413 38.45 16.02 23.05
CA LYS A 413 39.46 17.05 23.36
C LYS A 413 40.81 16.77 22.67
N GLY A 414 40.77 16.42 21.39
CA GLY A 414 41.97 16.10 20.62
C GLY A 414 42.69 14.79 20.97
N LYS A 415 42.09 13.90 21.78
CA LYS A 415 42.75 12.67 22.27
C LYS A 415 41.90 11.43 22.05
N SER A 416 42.49 10.41 21.43
CA SER A 416 41.93 9.05 21.30
C SER A 416 42.25 8.20 22.53
N LYS A 417 41.22 7.59 23.13
CA LYS A 417 41.32 6.60 24.21
C LYS A 417 40.70 5.28 23.76
N ARG A 418 41.33 4.16 24.14
CA ARG A 418 40.82 2.81 23.87
C ARG A 418 39.84 2.38 24.95
N PHE A 419 38.79 1.65 24.58
CA PHE A 419 37.92 0.98 25.53
C PHE A 419 37.20 -0.22 24.90
N THR A 420 36.70 -1.09 25.77
CA THR A 420 35.85 -2.23 25.41
C THR A 420 34.46 -2.04 26.00
N GLY A 421 33.43 -2.51 25.30
CA GLY A 421 32.03 -2.43 25.74
C GLY A 421 31.26 -1.26 25.15
N THR A 422 30.00 -1.11 25.59
CA THR A 422 29.02 -0.21 24.96
C THR A 422 29.28 1.28 25.20
N PHE A 423 29.67 1.66 26.42
CA PHE A 423 29.80 3.07 26.81
C PHE A 423 31.26 3.48 27.03
N PRO A 424 31.65 4.70 26.61
CA PRO A 424 33.03 5.14 26.73
C PRO A 424 33.42 5.39 28.20
N PRO A 425 34.72 5.36 28.52
CA PRO A 425 35.20 5.70 29.84
C PRO A 425 35.00 7.20 30.08
N MET A 426 34.13 7.55 31.03
CA MET A 426 33.74 8.94 31.35
C MET A 426 34.87 9.79 31.98
N GLY A 427 36.05 9.23 32.17
CA GLY A 427 37.26 9.94 32.60
C GLY A 427 37.31 10.36 34.08
N SER A 428 36.16 10.46 34.76
CA SER A 428 36.06 10.68 36.20
C SER A 428 34.95 9.83 36.81
N PHE A 429 35.08 9.53 38.12
CA PHE A 429 34.07 8.76 38.85
C PHE A 429 32.72 9.50 38.93
N LEU A 430 32.73 10.83 39.11
CA LEU A 430 31.51 11.64 39.11
C LEU A 430 30.78 11.55 37.76
N ALA A 431 31.51 11.67 36.64
CA ALA A 431 30.91 11.57 35.31
C ALA A 431 30.41 10.16 34.99
N TYR A 432 31.09 9.12 35.49
CA TYR A 432 30.60 7.74 35.41
C TYR A 432 29.28 7.54 36.17
N MET A 433 29.20 8.02 37.43
CA MET A 433 27.97 7.93 38.22
C MET A 433 26.81 8.68 37.56
N ASP A 434 27.10 9.88 37.05
CA ASP A 434 26.13 10.73 36.37
C ASP A 434 25.57 10.05 35.11
N MET A 435 26.45 9.48 34.28
CA MET A 435 26.07 8.71 33.10
C MET A 435 25.25 7.46 33.44
N ASN A 436 25.72 6.68 34.42
CA ASN A 436 25.02 5.48 34.88
C ASN A 436 23.62 5.84 35.39
N ASN A 437 23.49 6.95 36.13
CA ASN A 437 22.20 7.42 36.61
C ASN A 437 21.30 7.87 35.45
N LEU A 438 21.84 8.58 34.45
CA LEU A 438 21.07 9.04 33.29
C LEU A 438 20.39 7.88 32.56
N PHE A 439 21.14 6.86 32.13
CA PHE A 439 20.55 5.74 31.37
C PHE A 439 19.61 4.90 32.22
N ARG A 440 19.92 4.70 33.51
CA ARG A 440 18.99 4.06 34.45
C ARG A 440 17.69 4.86 34.59
N LEU A 441 17.77 6.19 34.60
CA LEU A 441 16.61 7.06 34.67
C LEU A 441 15.79 7.01 33.38
N ILE A 442 16.43 7.06 32.21
CA ILE A 442 15.78 6.89 30.89
C ILE A 442 15.01 5.56 30.83
N ASP A 443 15.67 4.45 31.17
CA ASP A 443 15.04 3.12 31.09
C ASP A 443 13.89 3.00 32.10
N LYS A 444 14.07 3.50 33.34
CA LYS A 444 13.01 3.50 34.36
C LYS A 444 11.81 4.34 33.97
N MET A 445 12.03 5.53 33.40
CA MET A 445 10.93 6.37 32.89
C MET A 445 10.25 5.69 31.69
N GLY A 446 11.02 5.01 30.84
CA GLY A 446 10.51 4.19 29.74
C GLY A 446 9.57 3.08 30.21
N GLU A 447 9.84 2.42 31.35
CA GLU A 447 8.97 1.39 31.92
C GLU A 447 7.54 1.91 32.16
N GLU A 448 7.36 3.18 32.52
CA GLU A 448 6.07 3.83 32.80
C GLU A 448 5.24 4.17 31.54
N ILE A 449 5.80 4.02 30.33
CA ILE A 449 5.17 4.46 29.07
C ILE A 449 4.50 3.27 28.34
N PRO A 450 3.19 3.26 28.08
CA PRO A 450 2.56 2.20 27.28
C PRO A 450 3.17 2.12 25.87
N MET A 451 3.42 0.90 25.36
CA MET A 451 4.14 0.71 24.09
C MET A 451 3.31 1.18 22.89
N GLU A 452 2.03 0.85 22.89
CA GLU A 452 1.06 1.19 21.85
C GLU A 452 0.59 2.64 22.00
N ALA A 453 0.46 3.14 23.22
CA ALA A 453 -0.16 4.44 23.50
C ALA A 453 0.71 5.30 24.44
N PRO A 454 1.88 5.79 23.97
CA PRO A 454 2.78 6.58 24.81
C PRO A 454 2.15 7.87 25.35
N TRP A 455 1.12 8.40 24.67
CA TRP A 455 0.35 9.55 25.11
C TRP A 455 -0.51 9.28 26.35
N ASP A 456 -0.75 8.02 26.71
CA ASP A 456 -1.51 7.61 27.91
C ASP A 456 -0.62 7.40 29.15
N ALA A 457 0.69 7.63 29.04
CA ALA A 457 1.59 7.54 30.19
C ALA A 457 1.18 8.54 31.30
N LEU A 458 1.35 8.17 32.57
CA LEU A 458 0.90 8.97 33.72
C LEU A 458 1.45 10.41 33.69
N LYS A 459 2.67 10.59 33.19
CA LYS A 459 3.35 11.88 33.05
C LYS A 459 3.49 12.34 31.60
N ALA A 460 2.68 11.81 30.68
CA ALA A 460 2.82 12.07 29.25
C ALA A 460 2.84 13.57 28.93
N LYS A 461 1.92 14.36 29.48
CA LYS A 461 1.87 15.81 29.24
C LYS A 461 3.11 16.56 29.75
N GLU A 462 3.62 16.17 30.92
CA GLU A 462 4.84 16.76 31.50
C GLU A 462 6.04 16.46 30.59
N TRP A 463 6.27 15.18 30.29
CA TRP A 463 7.41 14.75 29.49
C TRP A 463 7.32 15.19 28.04
N ASP A 464 6.13 15.27 27.46
CA ASP A 464 5.97 15.72 26.08
C ASP A 464 6.17 17.24 25.96
N SER A 465 5.88 18.01 27.01
CA SER A 465 6.10 19.46 27.02
C SER A 465 7.57 19.87 27.15
N MET A 466 8.46 18.91 27.44
CA MET A 466 9.89 19.14 27.68
C MET A 466 10.71 18.64 26.49
N THR A 467 11.70 19.41 26.08
CA THR A 467 12.74 18.94 25.16
C THR A 467 13.68 17.96 25.85
N VAL A 468 14.31 17.08 25.08
CA VAL A 468 15.40 16.25 25.61
C VAL A 468 16.54 17.12 26.16
N LYS A 469 16.84 18.26 25.54
CA LYS A 469 17.86 19.21 26.03
C LYS A 469 17.55 19.71 27.44
N GLU A 470 16.33 20.18 27.70
CA GLU A 470 15.91 20.64 29.03
C GLU A 470 16.01 19.51 30.07
N PHE A 471 15.63 18.29 29.70
CA PHE A 471 15.79 17.13 30.55
C PHE A 471 17.26 16.88 30.92
N LEU A 472 18.16 16.89 29.92
CA LEU A 472 19.60 16.73 30.13
C LEU A 472 20.17 17.86 30.98
N ASP A 473 19.74 19.10 30.78
CA ASP A 473 20.20 20.24 31.56
C ASP A 473 19.80 20.15 33.04
N ASN A 474 18.62 19.61 33.32
CA ASN A 474 18.11 19.47 34.68
C ASN A 474 18.63 18.23 35.42
N ASN A 475 18.99 17.17 34.70
CA ASN A 475 19.28 15.86 35.32
C ASN A 475 20.74 15.41 35.18
N VAL A 476 21.54 16.03 34.31
CA VAL A 476 22.94 15.65 34.05
C VAL A 476 23.89 16.75 34.50
N TRP A 477 24.76 16.41 35.45
CA TRP A 477 25.58 17.37 36.19
C TRP A 477 26.95 17.64 35.55
N THR A 478 27.49 16.64 34.85
CA THR A 478 28.84 16.67 34.32
C THR A 478 28.84 16.95 32.82
N ALA A 479 29.76 17.81 32.37
CA ALA A 479 29.88 18.16 30.96
C ALA A 479 30.17 16.94 30.07
N ALA A 480 30.99 15.99 30.56
CA ALA A 480 31.29 14.76 29.84
C ALA A 480 30.04 13.89 29.64
N ALA A 481 29.19 13.76 30.66
CA ALA A 481 27.97 12.98 30.52
C ALA A 481 26.95 13.67 29.61
N LYS A 482 26.86 15.00 29.68
CA LYS A 482 25.97 15.78 28.80
C LYS A 482 26.39 15.69 27.33
N ALA A 483 27.69 15.77 27.04
CA ALA A 483 28.21 15.65 25.69
C ALA A 483 27.92 14.26 25.08
N PHE A 484 28.16 13.20 25.83
CA PHE A 484 27.82 11.85 25.38
C PHE A 484 26.31 11.64 25.24
N ALA A 485 25.49 12.18 26.15
CA ALA A 485 24.04 12.11 26.04
C ALA A 485 23.52 12.83 24.77
N THR A 486 24.08 13.98 24.43
CA THR A 486 23.79 14.67 23.15
C THR A 486 24.14 13.78 21.96
N CYS A 487 25.33 13.17 21.97
CA CYS A 487 25.73 12.22 20.92
C CYS A 487 24.78 11.01 20.84
N PHE A 488 24.36 10.44 21.97
CA PHE A 488 23.39 9.36 22.03
C PHE A 488 22.07 9.74 21.34
N VAL A 489 21.54 10.95 21.61
CA VAL A 489 20.33 11.43 20.94
C VAL A 489 20.56 11.58 19.44
N GLN A 490 21.61 12.30 19.03
CA GLN A 490 21.93 12.54 17.62
C GLN A 490 22.12 11.23 16.85
N VAL A 491 22.81 10.23 17.42
CA VAL A 491 23.07 8.94 16.77
C VAL A 491 21.80 8.11 16.61
N ASN A 492 20.88 8.13 17.59
CA ASN A 492 19.69 7.29 17.58
C ASN A 492 18.52 7.90 16.79
N VAL A 493 18.38 9.23 16.80
CA VAL A 493 17.21 9.92 16.21
C VAL A 493 17.57 10.95 15.16
N THR A 494 18.85 11.19 14.88
CA THR A 494 19.34 12.06 13.79
C THR A 494 18.82 13.51 13.86
N SER A 495 18.49 13.95 15.08
CA SER A 495 18.00 15.29 15.42
C SER A 495 18.69 15.78 16.68
N GLU A 496 18.64 17.08 16.91
CA GLU A 496 19.24 17.68 18.09
C GLU A 496 18.37 17.48 19.34
N PRO A 497 18.96 17.37 20.54
CA PRO A 497 18.19 17.25 21.78
C PRO A 497 17.18 18.37 22.03
N TYR A 498 17.40 19.56 21.47
CA TYR A 498 16.47 20.69 21.60
C TYR A 498 15.28 20.60 20.63
N GLU A 499 15.33 19.72 19.63
CA GLU A 499 14.25 19.54 18.65
C GLU A 499 13.24 18.47 19.09
N VAL A 500 13.64 17.58 19.99
CA VAL A 500 12.95 16.31 20.27
C VAL A 500 12.19 16.37 21.60
N SER A 501 10.93 15.90 21.61
CA SER A 501 10.14 15.65 22.83
C SER A 501 10.80 14.59 23.71
N LEU A 502 10.89 14.85 25.02
CA LEU A 502 11.40 13.85 25.98
C LEU A 502 10.50 12.61 26.00
N LEU A 503 9.17 12.76 26.04
CA LEU A 503 8.25 11.62 26.00
C LEU A 503 8.50 10.74 24.78
N TRP A 504 8.65 11.36 23.60
CA TRP A 504 8.88 10.61 22.37
C TRP A 504 10.23 9.87 22.41
N LEU A 505 11.31 10.50 22.89
CA LEU A 505 12.61 9.82 23.01
C LEU A 505 12.54 8.64 23.98
N LEU A 506 11.91 8.81 25.15
CA LEU A 506 11.77 7.73 26.13
C LEU A 506 11.01 6.53 25.55
N TRP A 507 9.92 6.80 24.84
CA TRP A 507 9.17 5.77 24.11
C TRP A 507 10.02 5.12 23.00
N TYR A 508 10.75 5.90 22.22
CA TYR A 508 11.60 5.40 21.12
C TYR A 508 12.72 4.48 21.61
N VAL A 509 13.33 4.83 22.75
CA VAL A 509 14.33 3.96 23.41
C VAL A 509 13.66 2.70 23.98
N LYS A 510 12.49 2.83 24.61
CA LYS A 510 11.73 1.69 25.15
C LYS A 510 11.35 0.69 24.05
N CYS A 511 10.83 1.16 22.92
CA CYS A 511 10.36 0.29 21.84
C CYS A 511 11.49 -0.46 21.12
N ALA A 512 12.73 0.02 21.24
CA ALA A 512 13.94 -0.66 20.80
C ALA A 512 14.56 -1.58 21.88
N GLY A 513 13.89 -1.78 23.03
CA GLY A 513 14.36 -2.66 24.10
C GLY A 513 15.29 -2.02 25.13
N GLY A 514 15.30 -0.68 25.22
CA GLY A 514 16.04 0.09 26.22
C GLY A 514 17.41 0.60 25.75
N SER A 515 18.02 1.44 26.58
CA SER A 515 19.23 2.22 26.24
C SER A 515 20.42 1.36 25.81
N MET A 516 20.61 0.20 26.46
CA MET A 516 21.68 -0.73 26.10
C MET A 516 21.43 -1.41 24.75
N ARG A 517 20.17 -1.81 24.47
CA ARG A 517 19.83 -2.57 23.26
C ARG A 517 19.94 -1.70 22.01
N ILE A 518 19.43 -0.46 22.09
CA ILE A 518 19.41 0.46 20.94
C ILE A 518 20.80 0.94 20.52
N TYR A 519 21.77 1.00 21.46
CA TYR A 519 23.10 1.57 21.22
C TYR A 519 24.23 0.53 21.05
N SER A 520 24.06 -0.71 21.50
CA SER A 520 25.14 -1.71 21.46
C SER A 520 25.28 -2.35 20.07
N THR A 521 26.54 -2.61 19.66
CA THR A 521 26.81 -3.53 18.55
C THR A 521 26.54 -4.97 18.99
N THR A 522 27.41 -5.57 19.79
CA THR A 522 27.19 -6.92 20.32
C THR A 522 25.93 -6.96 21.19
N ASN A 523 25.03 -7.91 20.90
CA ASN A 523 23.74 -8.08 21.55
C ASN A 523 22.81 -6.85 21.42
N GLY A 524 23.02 -5.95 20.45
CA GLY A 524 22.15 -4.79 20.24
C GLY A 524 21.75 -4.58 18.79
N GLY A 525 21.20 -3.39 18.49
CA GLY A 525 20.61 -3.07 17.18
C GLY A 525 21.62 -3.04 16.02
N GLN A 526 22.91 -2.90 16.31
CA GLN A 526 23.99 -2.77 15.32
C GLN A 526 24.76 -4.08 15.10
N GLU A 527 24.35 -5.19 15.73
CA GLU A 527 25.11 -6.45 15.79
C GLU A 527 25.46 -7.00 14.40
N ARG A 528 24.55 -6.89 13.45
CA ARG A 528 24.64 -7.59 12.16
C ARG A 528 24.27 -6.71 10.99
N LYS A 529 24.70 -7.17 9.82
CA LYS A 529 24.26 -6.69 8.50
C LYS A 529 23.92 -7.86 7.60
N PHE A 530 23.18 -7.60 6.53
CA PHE A 530 22.87 -8.62 5.52
C PHE A 530 24.02 -8.81 4.54
N VAL A 531 24.38 -10.06 4.26
CA VAL A 531 25.30 -10.41 3.16
C VAL A 531 24.62 -10.01 1.85
N GLY A 532 25.28 -9.18 1.03
CA GLY A 532 24.69 -8.65 -0.21
C GLY A 532 23.83 -7.38 -0.07
N GLY A 533 23.58 -6.90 1.16
CA GLY A 533 22.89 -5.65 1.44
C GLY A 533 21.39 -5.78 1.76
N SER A 534 20.82 -4.79 2.42
CA SER A 534 19.45 -4.85 2.99
C SER A 534 18.34 -4.70 1.95
N GLN A 535 18.58 -3.98 0.85
CA GLN A 535 17.58 -3.73 -0.19
C GLN A 535 17.14 -5.04 -0.88
N GLN A 536 17.96 -6.09 -0.82
CA GLN A 536 17.62 -7.37 -1.41
C GLN A 536 16.33 -7.97 -0.82
N ILE A 537 16.00 -7.73 0.46
CA ILE A 537 14.74 -8.21 1.06
C ILE A 537 13.56 -7.63 0.29
N SER A 538 13.58 -6.32 0.02
CA SER A 538 12.56 -5.68 -0.80
C SER A 538 12.51 -6.25 -2.21
N LYS A 539 13.66 -6.48 -2.86
CA LYS A 539 13.72 -7.10 -4.19
C LYS A 539 13.14 -8.53 -4.20
N ARG A 540 13.43 -9.35 -3.19
CA ARG A 540 12.90 -10.70 -3.01
C ARG A 540 11.39 -10.73 -2.80
N ILE A 541 10.85 -9.76 -2.06
CA ILE A 541 9.40 -9.61 -1.93
C ILE A 541 8.77 -9.32 -3.30
N VAL A 542 9.35 -8.43 -4.11
CA VAL A 542 8.85 -8.14 -5.47
C VAL A 542 8.91 -9.39 -6.36
N GLU A 543 9.99 -10.16 -6.29
CA GLU A 543 10.11 -11.45 -7.00
C GLU A 543 8.98 -12.41 -6.62
N LYS A 544 8.62 -12.46 -5.33
CA LYS A 544 7.52 -13.30 -4.82
C LYS A 544 6.13 -12.78 -5.21
N LEU A 545 5.95 -11.45 -5.27
CA LEU A 545 4.67 -10.84 -5.63
C LEU A 545 4.34 -10.97 -7.13
N GLY A 546 5.38 -10.92 -7.97
CA GLY A 546 5.26 -10.65 -9.41
C GLY A 546 5.58 -9.18 -9.70
N LYS A 547 6.52 -8.93 -10.64
CA LYS A 547 7.01 -7.58 -10.95
C LYS A 547 5.90 -6.67 -11.49
N GLU A 548 4.93 -7.24 -12.18
CA GLU A 548 3.75 -6.57 -12.73
C GLU A 548 2.82 -5.97 -11.66
N LYS A 549 2.95 -6.42 -10.40
CA LYS A 549 2.18 -5.86 -9.27
C LYS A 549 2.85 -4.64 -8.63
N VAL A 550 4.03 -4.22 -9.11
CA VAL A 550 4.76 -3.08 -8.56
C VAL A 550 5.04 -2.08 -9.65
N ILE A 551 4.31 -0.96 -9.62
CA ILE A 551 4.46 0.13 -10.59
C ILE A 551 5.46 1.13 -10.02
N LEU A 552 6.65 1.15 -10.62
CA LEU A 552 7.71 2.10 -10.32
C LEU A 552 7.48 3.42 -11.05
N SER A 553 8.12 4.50 -10.59
CA SER A 553 7.95 5.86 -11.12
C SER A 553 6.49 6.31 -11.14
N CYS A 554 5.73 5.91 -10.12
CA CYS A 554 4.31 6.21 -9.94
C CYS A 554 4.09 7.02 -8.64
N PRO A 555 4.54 8.28 -8.59
CA PRO A 555 4.35 9.14 -7.42
C PRO A 555 2.87 9.54 -7.27
N VAL A 556 2.20 8.95 -6.28
CA VAL A 556 0.81 9.27 -5.93
C VAL A 556 0.69 10.73 -5.47
N CYS A 557 -0.30 11.44 -6.00
CA CYS A 557 -0.53 12.87 -5.73
C CYS A 557 -1.96 13.20 -5.31
N HIS A 558 -2.93 12.31 -5.53
CA HIS A 558 -4.32 12.52 -5.14
C HIS A 558 -4.97 11.19 -4.73
N ILE A 559 -5.66 11.18 -3.59
CA ILE A 559 -6.51 10.07 -3.14
C ILE A 559 -7.92 10.59 -2.86
N LYS A 560 -8.91 9.98 -3.51
CA LYS A 560 -10.33 10.29 -3.37
C LYS A 560 -11.12 9.05 -2.92
N GLN A 561 -11.91 9.18 -1.86
CA GLN A 561 -12.68 8.08 -1.24
C GLN A 561 -14.14 8.45 -0.92
N ASN A 562 -14.76 9.30 -1.73
CA ASN A 562 -16.17 9.69 -1.60
C ASN A 562 -17.16 8.60 -2.07
N GLY A 563 -16.68 7.46 -2.58
CA GLY A 563 -17.50 6.41 -3.20
C GLY A 563 -17.29 5.02 -2.60
N SER A 564 -17.86 4.01 -3.28
CA SER A 564 -17.67 2.59 -2.95
C SER A 564 -16.22 2.12 -3.08
N ASP A 565 -15.42 2.78 -3.93
CA ASP A 565 -14.00 2.53 -4.12
C ASP A 565 -13.16 3.79 -3.85
N VAL A 566 -11.89 3.59 -3.57
CA VAL A 566 -10.86 4.63 -3.48
C VAL A 566 -10.25 4.84 -4.86
N THR A 567 -10.29 6.08 -5.36
CA THR A 567 -9.60 6.51 -6.59
C THR A 567 -8.27 7.16 -6.24
N ILE A 568 -7.21 6.76 -6.94
CA ILE A 568 -5.85 7.22 -6.69
C ILE A 568 -5.28 7.76 -8.00
N LYS A 569 -4.64 8.93 -7.97
CA LYS A 569 -3.93 9.48 -9.14
C LYS A 569 -2.45 9.70 -8.85
N ASP A 570 -1.63 9.47 -9.87
CA ASP A 570 -0.21 9.81 -9.84
C ASP A 570 0.08 11.16 -10.52
N LEU A 571 1.33 11.64 -10.41
CA LEU A 571 1.75 12.89 -11.05
C LEU A 571 1.78 12.83 -12.58
N HIS A 572 1.65 11.65 -13.18
CA HIS A 572 1.60 11.47 -14.64
C HIS A 572 0.16 11.51 -15.16
N GLY A 573 -0.85 11.59 -14.28
CA GLY A 573 -2.27 11.62 -14.63
C GLY A 573 -2.90 10.25 -14.74
N ASN A 574 -2.17 9.16 -14.44
CA ASN A 574 -2.76 7.83 -14.40
C ASN A 574 -3.71 7.72 -13.20
N THR A 575 -4.78 6.94 -13.37
CA THR A 575 -5.79 6.72 -12.34
C THR A 575 -5.90 5.25 -12.02
N TYR A 576 -5.99 4.93 -10.73
CA TYR A 576 -6.09 3.59 -10.18
C TYR A 576 -7.28 3.52 -9.22
N MET A 577 -7.87 2.34 -9.06
CA MET A 577 -9.02 2.12 -8.17
C MET A 577 -8.78 0.91 -7.26
N ALA A 578 -9.24 1.01 -6.01
CA ALA A 578 -9.11 -0.05 -5.00
C ALA A 578 -10.25 0.00 -3.99
N LYS A 579 -10.53 -1.11 -3.31
CA LYS A 579 -11.41 -1.13 -2.14
C LYS A 579 -10.76 -0.47 -0.95
N TYR A 580 -9.49 -0.77 -0.72
CA TYR A 580 -8.71 -0.23 0.40
C TYR A 580 -7.35 0.27 -0.07
N VAL A 581 -6.81 1.21 0.69
CA VAL A 581 -5.46 1.75 0.48
C VAL A 581 -4.62 1.58 1.73
N ILE A 582 -3.40 1.08 1.58
CA ILE A 582 -2.39 1.10 2.64
C ILE A 582 -1.36 2.18 2.32
N MET A 583 -1.33 3.21 3.15
CA MET A 583 -0.37 4.30 3.09
C MET A 583 0.90 3.92 3.85
N SER A 584 2.00 3.68 3.13
CA SER A 584 3.27 3.23 3.74
C SER A 584 4.45 4.21 3.55
N VAL A 585 4.17 5.41 3.04
CA VAL A 585 5.14 6.50 2.91
C VAL A 585 5.36 7.22 4.25
N PRO A 586 6.57 7.78 4.51
CA PRO A 586 6.85 8.58 5.70
C PRO A 586 5.79 9.63 5.96
N VAL A 587 5.42 9.81 7.23
CA VAL A 587 4.37 10.73 7.69
C VAL A 587 4.42 12.13 7.04
N PRO A 588 5.58 12.83 6.97
CA PRO A 588 5.63 14.16 6.36
C PRO A 588 5.42 14.17 4.84
N LEU A 589 5.65 13.05 4.15
CA LEU A 589 5.41 12.95 2.71
C LEU A 589 3.93 12.78 2.37
N GLN A 590 3.11 12.34 3.32
CA GLN A 590 1.65 12.29 3.15
C GLN A 590 1.07 13.69 2.89
N ASN A 591 1.74 14.76 3.35
CA ASN A 591 1.33 16.14 3.09
C ASN A 591 1.47 16.57 1.62
N ARG A 592 2.08 15.74 0.76
CA ARG A 592 2.19 16.00 -0.69
C ARG A 592 1.03 15.42 -1.50
N ILE A 593 0.10 14.74 -0.85
CA ILE A 593 -1.05 14.11 -1.48
C ILE A 593 -2.28 14.96 -1.17
N VAL A 594 -3.07 15.26 -2.20
CA VAL A 594 -4.40 15.87 -2.04
C VAL A 594 -5.38 14.78 -1.63
N TYR A 595 -6.24 15.07 -0.65
CA TYR A 595 -7.23 14.13 -0.13
C TYR A 595 -8.65 14.64 -0.33
N GLU A 596 -9.52 13.80 -0.88
CA GLU A 596 -10.96 14.04 -1.03
C GLU A 596 -11.76 12.88 -0.37
N PRO A 597 -12.46 13.09 0.74
CA PRO A 597 -12.59 14.35 1.47
C PRO A 597 -11.27 14.72 2.18
N PRO A 598 -11.11 15.98 2.64
CA PRO A 598 -9.94 16.36 3.42
C PRO A 598 -9.73 15.43 4.62
N LEU A 599 -8.47 15.18 4.97
CA LEU A 599 -8.14 14.39 6.16
C LEU A 599 -8.74 15.02 7.44
N PRO A 600 -9.08 14.21 8.45
CA PRO A 600 -9.45 14.72 9.77
C PRO A 600 -8.43 15.73 10.28
N ALA A 601 -8.91 16.79 10.95
CA ALA A 601 -8.08 17.94 11.34
C ALA A 601 -6.81 17.54 12.10
N ASN A 602 -6.91 16.61 13.06
CA ASN A 602 -5.76 16.15 13.83
C ASN A 602 -4.74 15.42 12.97
N ARG A 603 -5.18 14.55 12.05
CA ARG A 603 -4.29 13.88 11.10
C ARG A 603 -3.63 14.88 10.14
N ASN A 604 -4.39 15.87 9.65
CA ASN A 604 -3.85 16.92 8.81
C ASN A 604 -2.78 17.76 9.55
N GLN A 605 -2.96 18.02 10.85
CA GLN A 605 -1.93 18.66 11.67
C GLN A 605 -0.72 17.75 11.91
N LEU A 606 -0.94 16.45 12.19
CA LEU A 606 0.11 15.46 12.41
C LEU A 606 1.11 15.41 11.25
N ILE A 607 0.62 15.25 10.01
CA ILE A 607 1.48 15.10 8.83
C ILE A 607 2.33 16.34 8.52
N GLN A 608 2.02 17.49 9.11
CA GLN A 608 2.81 18.73 8.98
C GLN A 608 3.84 18.91 10.10
N ARG A 609 3.76 18.13 11.19
CA ARG A 609 4.47 18.38 12.46
C ARG A 609 5.37 17.24 12.91
N MET A 610 5.58 16.25 12.05
CA MET A 610 6.44 15.10 12.32
C MET A 610 7.62 15.08 11.33
N PRO A 611 8.63 15.94 11.52
CA PRO A 611 9.76 16.06 10.59
C PRO A 611 10.62 14.80 10.59
N MET A 612 11.34 14.59 9.49
CA MET A 612 12.39 13.57 9.40
C MET A 612 13.68 14.06 10.05
N GLY A 613 14.45 13.13 10.63
CA GLY A 613 15.82 13.38 11.05
C GLY A 613 16.77 13.65 9.87
N SER A 614 17.94 14.20 10.16
CA SER A 614 18.95 14.58 9.18
C SER A 614 20.23 13.78 9.32
N VAL A 615 20.62 13.05 8.26
CA VAL A 615 21.85 12.27 8.23
C VAL A 615 22.47 12.19 6.83
N ILE A 616 23.79 12.37 6.75
CA ILE A 616 24.59 11.97 5.59
C ILE A 616 25.38 10.73 6.01
N LYS A 617 25.14 9.61 5.33
CA LYS A 617 25.87 8.37 5.57
C LYS A 617 27.06 8.31 4.61
N THR A 618 28.25 8.07 5.14
CA THR A 618 29.51 8.18 4.40
C THR A 618 30.34 6.90 4.52
N PHE A 619 31.13 6.59 3.50
CA PHE A 619 31.98 5.40 3.44
C PHE A 619 33.34 5.74 2.84
N MET A 620 34.40 5.64 3.65
CA MET A 620 35.79 5.85 3.23
C MET A 620 36.46 4.49 3.02
N TYR A 621 36.80 4.17 1.76
CA TYR A 621 37.40 2.88 1.40
C TYR A 621 38.93 2.98 1.33
N TYR A 622 39.61 1.93 1.75
CA TYR A 622 41.07 1.84 1.83
C TYR A 622 41.60 0.54 1.20
N ASP A 623 42.90 0.49 0.95
CA ASP A 623 43.59 -0.70 0.44
C ASP A 623 43.61 -1.87 1.44
N SER A 624 43.53 -1.54 2.73
CA SER A 624 43.61 -2.47 3.84
C SER A 624 42.87 -1.89 5.07
N PRO A 625 42.33 -2.73 5.96
CA PRO A 625 41.71 -2.28 7.21
C PRO A 625 42.81 -1.91 8.22
N PHE A 626 43.51 -0.79 7.96
CA PHE A 626 44.70 -0.41 8.73
C PHE A 626 44.42 -0.25 10.23
N TRP A 627 43.21 0.18 10.60
CA TRP A 627 42.78 0.32 12.00
C TRP A 627 42.84 -1.01 12.78
N ARG A 628 42.52 -2.14 12.13
CA ARG A 628 42.58 -3.46 12.78
C ARG A 628 44.01 -3.85 13.16
N LYS A 629 45.00 -3.48 12.34
CA LYS A 629 46.43 -3.73 12.63
C LYS A 629 46.90 -2.99 13.88
N ASP A 630 46.27 -1.85 14.20
CA ASP A 630 46.57 -1.05 15.38
C ASP A 630 45.74 -1.49 16.61
N GLY A 631 44.97 -2.58 16.47
CA GLY A 631 44.12 -3.13 17.51
C GLY A 631 42.82 -2.37 17.72
N PHE A 632 42.26 -1.77 16.66
CA PHE A 632 40.98 -1.07 16.70
C PHE A 632 39.92 -1.74 15.83
N CYS A 633 38.70 -1.85 16.34
CA CYS A 633 37.63 -2.51 15.61
C CYS A 633 37.04 -1.67 14.48
N GLY A 634 37.40 -0.38 14.41
CA GLY A 634 36.87 0.61 13.46
C GLY A 634 35.71 1.43 14.02
N SER A 635 35.14 1.04 15.15
CA SER A 635 34.13 1.82 15.85
C SER A 635 34.76 2.98 16.63
N SER A 636 34.16 4.17 16.55
CA SER A 636 34.57 5.29 17.39
C SER A 636 33.43 6.23 17.74
N ALA A 637 33.34 6.60 19.03
CA ALA A 637 32.54 7.73 19.49
C ALA A 637 33.42 8.99 19.47
N ILE A 638 32.97 10.02 18.78
CA ILE A 638 33.76 11.23 18.48
C ILE A 638 33.02 12.44 19.06
N ASP A 639 33.59 13.01 20.11
CA ASP A 639 33.07 14.16 20.85
C ASP A 639 34.11 15.29 20.83
N ASP A 640 34.12 16.05 19.73
CA ASP A 640 34.98 17.22 19.53
C ASP A 640 34.21 18.27 18.72
N GLU A 641 34.50 19.56 18.97
CA GLU A 641 33.74 20.69 18.45
C GLU A 641 33.80 20.73 16.91
N ASP A 642 34.99 20.51 16.36
CA ASP A 642 35.25 20.52 14.91
C ASP A 642 34.96 19.18 14.21
N ALA A 643 34.49 18.15 14.94
CA ALA A 643 34.32 16.83 14.36
C ALA A 643 33.10 16.76 13.42
N ILE A 644 33.33 16.46 12.14
CA ILE A 644 32.26 16.26 11.14
C ILE A 644 31.49 14.94 11.35
N ILE A 645 32.14 13.90 11.86
CA ILE A 645 31.53 12.60 12.16
C ILE A 645 31.39 12.47 13.68
N GLY A 646 30.19 12.13 14.17
CA GLY A 646 29.96 11.84 15.59
C GLY A 646 30.19 10.37 15.95
N PHE A 647 29.95 9.47 15.00
CA PHE A 647 30.11 8.04 15.17
C PHE A 647 30.57 7.36 13.88
N THR A 648 31.54 6.46 14.00
CA THR A 648 32.07 5.66 12.89
C THR A 648 32.07 4.18 13.24
N MET A 649 32.00 3.30 12.24
CA MET A 649 32.09 1.84 12.38
C MET A 649 32.88 1.22 11.22
N ASP A 650 33.37 0.01 11.44
CA ASP A 650 33.92 -0.83 10.39
C ASP A 650 32.83 -1.31 9.42
N ASN A 651 33.18 -1.29 8.14
CA ASN A 651 32.32 -1.72 7.04
C ASN A 651 33.12 -2.56 6.02
N VAL A 652 34.06 -3.39 6.50
CA VAL A 652 34.70 -4.39 5.64
C VAL A 652 33.67 -5.47 5.28
N ASN A 653 33.66 -5.92 4.02
CA ASN A 653 32.79 -7.01 3.60
C ASN A 653 33.18 -8.32 4.34
N PRO A 654 32.24 -9.28 4.51
CA PRO A 654 32.49 -10.50 5.27
C PRO A 654 33.58 -11.40 4.66
N ASP A 655 33.88 -11.25 3.36
CA ASP A 655 34.98 -11.93 2.67
C ASP A 655 36.33 -11.20 2.82
N GLY A 656 36.40 -10.14 3.63
CA GLY A 656 37.57 -9.30 3.84
C GLY A 656 37.82 -8.25 2.75
N SER A 657 36.96 -8.19 1.72
CA SER A 657 37.08 -7.22 0.62
C SER A 657 36.57 -5.82 0.99
N CYS A 658 36.90 -4.85 0.13
CA CYS A 658 36.47 -3.46 0.22
C CYS A 658 36.60 -2.85 1.63
N PRO A 659 37.81 -2.79 2.22
CA PRO A 659 37.97 -2.26 3.57
C PRO A 659 37.45 -0.83 3.69
N ALA A 660 36.50 -0.58 4.59
CA ALA A 660 35.88 0.74 4.71
C ALA A 660 35.56 1.13 6.14
N LEU A 661 35.59 2.43 6.41
CA LEU A 661 34.99 3.06 7.59
C LEU A 661 33.70 3.75 7.18
N MET A 662 32.59 3.38 7.83
CA MET A 662 31.30 4.04 7.71
C MET A 662 31.20 5.14 8.76
N GLY A 663 30.78 6.34 8.38
CA GLY A 663 30.55 7.44 9.31
C GLY A 663 29.21 8.14 9.09
N PHE A 664 28.61 8.64 10.18
CA PHE A 664 27.43 9.48 10.13
C PHE A 664 27.75 10.94 10.41
N ILE A 665 27.36 11.82 9.49
CA ILE A 665 27.19 13.26 9.74
C ILE A 665 25.73 13.44 10.18
N LEU A 666 25.51 13.93 11.40
CA LEU A 666 24.21 13.86 12.08
C LEU A 666 23.60 15.24 12.31
N ALA A 667 22.27 15.30 12.34
CA ALA A 667 21.47 16.44 12.83
C ALA A 667 21.90 17.79 12.22
N ASP A 668 22.27 18.79 13.03
CA ASP A 668 22.67 20.11 12.51
C ASP A 668 23.90 20.02 11.60
N LYS A 669 24.83 19.12 11.89
CA LYS A 669 26.03 18.94 11.06
C LYS A 669 25.63 18.45 9.66
N ALA A 670 24.63 17.57 9.54
CA ALA A 670 24.16 17.11 8.25
C ALA A 670 23.57 18.27 7.42
N ARG A 671 22.77 19.15 8.07
CA ARG A 671 22.17 20.32 7.42
C ARG A 671 23.23 21.34 7.00
N THR A 672 24.10 21.73 7.92
CA THR A 672 25.10 22.78 7.72
C THR A 672 26.20 22.36 6.74
N LEU A 673 26.62 21.09 6.75
CA LEU A 673 27.70 20.58 5.90
C LEU A 673 27.22 20.02 4.55
N SER A 674 25.90 20.02 4.31
CA SER A 674 25.33 19.68 3.00
C SER A 674 25.74 20.66 1.90
N VAL A 675 26.08 21.92 2.26
CA VAL A 675 26.52 22.95 1.31
C VAL A 675 27.92 22.72 0.76
N LEU A 676 28.73 21.92 1.46
CA LEU A 676 30.07 21.56 0.99
C LEU A 676 29.98 20.64 -0.22
N SER A 677 31.02 20.62 -1.04
CA SER A 677 31.17 19.59 -2.07
C SER A 677 31.43 18.22 -1.43
N ARG A 678 31.13 17.17 -2.19
CA ARG A 678 31.44 15.78 -1.83
C ARG A 678 32.92 15.57 -1.51
N ASP A 679 33.81 16.22 -2.26
CA ASP A 679 35.26 16.10 -2.05
C ASP A 679 35.74 16.86 -0.81
N GLU A 680 35.18 18.02 -0.49
CA GLU A 680 35.48 18.73 0.76
C GLU A 680 35.04 17.94 1.99
N ARG A 681 33.85 17.31 1.95
CA ARG A 681 33.40 16.40 3.02
C ARG A 681 34.36 15.23 3.16
N LYS A 682 34.70 14.55 2.06
CA LYS A 682 35.68 13.46 2.02
C LYS A 682 37.01 13.86 2.66
N GLN A 683 37.55 15.02 2.30
CA GLN A 683 38.82 15.52 2.84
C GLN A 683 38.73 15.73 4.36
N ARG A 684 37.70 16.43 4.84
CA ARG A 684 37.51 16.69 6.27
C ARG A 684 37.31 15.41 7.08
N ILE A 685 36.61 14.44 6.52
CA ILE A 685 36.45 13.10 7.13
C ILE A 685 37.81 12.39 7.21
N GLY A 686 38.61 12.41 6.14
CA GLY A 686 39.95 11.81 6.15
C GLY A 686 40.89 12.48 7.17
N GLU A 687 40.85 13.80 7.29
CA GLU A 687 41.60 14.56 8.30
C GLU A 687 41.16 14.21 9.73
N LEU A 688 39.84 14.09 9.96
CA LEU A 688 39.29 13.67 11.25
C LEU A 688 39.72 12.23 11.59
N TYR A 689 39.54 11.29 10.66
CA TYR A 689 39.94 9.90 10.88
C TYR A 689 41.44 9.75 11.11
N ALA A 690 42.27 10.57 10.47
CA ALA A 690 43.71 10.56 10.74
C ALA A 690 44.04 10.97 12.19
N LYS A 691 43.30 11.93 12.75
CA LYS A 691 43.43 12.31 14.17
C LYS A 691 42.90 11.20 15.10
N VAL A 692 41.72 10.65 14.78
CA VAL A 692 41.05 9.62 15.60
C VAL A 692 41.88 8.34 15.66
N PHE A 693 42.27 7.80 14.51
CA PHE A 693 43.04 6.55 14.41
C PHE A 693 44.56 6.75 14.51
N LYS A 694 45.02 8.01 14.63
CA LYS A 694 46.45 8.38 14.68
C LYS A 694 47.26 7.80 13.51
N SER A 695 46.68 7.85 12.31
CA SER A 695 47.24 7.23 11.11
C SER A 695 46.99 8.09 9.88
N ASP A 696 48.06 8.53 9.21
CA ASP A 696 47.96 9.33 7.98
C ASP A 696 47.32 8.55 6.82
N LYS A 697 47.28 7.21 6.88
CA LYS A 697 46.58 6.39 5.89
C LYS A 697 45.10 6.78 5.73
N ALA A 698 44.48 7.25 6.81
CA ALA A 698 43.09 7.70 6.81
C ALA A 698 42.84 8.90 5.87
N LYS A 699 43.86 9.70 5.54
CA LYS A 699 43.76 10.81 4.57
C LYS A 699 43.74 10.35 3.12
N HIS A 700 44.04 9.08 2.86
CA HIS A 700 44.26 8.53 1.53
C HIS A 700 43.28 7.40 1.17
N PRO A 701 41.95 7.67 1.18
CA PRO A 701 40.98 6.67 0.74
C PRO A 701 41.12 6.41 -0.78
N ILE A 702 41.05 5.14 -1.16
CA ILE A 702 41.06 4.70 -2.57
C ILE A 702 39.71 4.91 -3.26
N HIS A 703 38.64 5.01 -2.48
CA HIS A 703 37.29 5.30 -2.95
C HIS A 703 36.45 5.95 -1.84
N TYR A 704 35.37 6.63 -2.21
CA TYR A 704 34.45 7.28 -1.28
C TYR A 704 33.04 7.10 -1.80
N GLU A 705 32.08 6.85 -0.92
CA GLU A 705 30.64 6.94 -1.21
C GLU A 705 29.92 7.73 -0.11
N GLU A 706 28.86 8.44 -0.47
CA GLU A 706 27.97 9.08 0.49
C GLU A 706 26.54 9.14 -0.02
N LEU A 707 25.57 9.24 0.89
CA LEU A 707 24.19 9.59 0.56
C LEU A 707 23.65 10.60 1.57
N ASN A 708 23.18 11.73 1.05
CA ASN A 708 22.53 12.79 1.80
C ASN A 708 21.02 12.57 1.85
N TRP A 709 20.53 11.90 2.90
CA TRP A 709 19.11 11.57 3.03
C TRP A 709 18.17 12.76 3.16
N PRO A 710 18.54 13.89 3.81
CA PRO A 710 17.78 15.14 3.72
C PRO A 710 17.45 15.61 2.30
N ALA A 711 18.31 15.31 1.32
CA ALA A 711 18.10 15.68 -0.08
C ALA A 711 17.19 14.71 -0.85
N GLU A 712 16.87 13.54 -0.28
CA GLU A 712 16.04 12.53 -0.94
C GLU A 712 14.56 12.93 -0.96
N GLN A 713 14.08 13.37 -2.12
CA GLN A 713 12.70 13.86 -2.32
C GLN A 713 11.63 12.92 -1.75
N TRP A 714 11.78 11.61 -1.95
CA TRP A 714 10.79 10.60 -1.57
C TRP A 714 11.13 9.89 -0.25
N SER A 715 11.97 10.52 0.58
CA SER A 715 12.20 10.11 1.98
C SER A 715 12.11 11.29 2.95
N GLY A 716 12.58 12.47 2.55
CA GLY A 716 12.61 13.69 3.36
C GLY A 716 13.72 13.74 4.41
N GLY A 717 14.35 12.61 4.70
CA GLY A 717 15.42 12.46 5.69
C GLY A 717 15.56 11.00 6.13
N CYS A 718 16.41 10.77 7.13
CA CYS A 718 16.63 9.49 7.77
C CYS A 718 17.16 9.70 9.19
N TYR A 719 17.03 8.72 10.09
CA TYR A 719 16.47 7.37 9.81
C TYR A 719 14.95 7.39 9.70
N THR A 720 14.32 8.15 10.59
CA THR A 720 12.89 8.16 10.82
C THR A 720 12.40 9.57 11.17
N THR A 721 11.11 9.71 11.36
CA THR A 721 10.52 10.92 11.93
C THR A 721 10.80 11.03 13.43
N MET A 722 10.76 12.25 13.95
CA MET A 722 10.69 12.53 15.38
C MET A 722 9.47 13.41 15.69
N MET A 723 9.05 13.43 16.96
CA MET A 723 8.03 14.38 17.43
C MET A 723 8.67 15.51 18.23
N PRO A 724 8.41 16.78 17.85
CA PRO A 724 8.77 17.92 18.68
C PRO A 724 7.94 17.95 19.98
N PRO A 725 8.36 18.76 20.98
CA PRO A 725 7.63 18.89 22.24
C PRO A 725 6.15 19.29 22.06
N GLY A 726 5.28 18.56 22.75
CA GLY A 726 3.85 18.84 22.87
C GLY A 726 2.98 18.30 21.74
N PHE A 727 3.53 17.48 20.84
CA PHE A 727 2.82 16.91 19.70
C PHE A 727 2.41 15.45 19.91
N LEU A 728 3.20 14.63 20.62
CA LEU A 728 2.89 13.21 20.80
C LEU A 728 1.61 12.98 21.59
N THR A 729 1.40 13.77 22.64
CA THR A 729 0.17 13.74 23.46
C THR A 729 -1.07 14.23 22.73
N LYS A 730 -0.90 15.06 21.68
CA LYS A 730 -2.03 15.65 20.94
C LYS A 730 -2.41 14.87 19.70
N PHE A 731 -1.43 14.30 19.01
CA PHE A 731 -1.61 13.74 17.67
C PHE A 731 -1.10 12.30 17.55
N GLY A 732 -0.49 11.74 18.59
CA GLY A 732 0.09 10.39 18.55
C GLY A 732 -0.93 9.30 18.21
N SER A 733 -2.15 9.41 18.74
CA SER A 733 -3.24 8.48 18.43
C SER A 733 -3.53 8.39 16.93
N GLU A 734 -3.37 9.49 16.19
CA GLU A 734 -3.63 9.55 14.76
C GLU A 734 -2.56 8.87 13.91
N LEU A 735 -1.40 8.45 14.46
CA LEU A 735 -0.32 7.86 13.68
C LEU A 735 -0.80 6.70 12.80
N ARG A 736 -1.69 5.87 13.35
CA ARG A 736 -2.17 4.65 12.70
C ARG A 736 -3.68 4.46 12.71
N THR A 737 -4.45 5.45 13.19
CA THR A 737 -5.91 5.44 13.05
C THR A 737 -6.29 5.46 11.57
N PRO A 738 -7.09 4.48 11.10
CA PRO A 738 -7.60 4.48 9.73
C PRO A 738 -8.44 5.72 9.43
N VAL A 739 -8.44 6.17 8.17
CA VAL A 739 -9.27 7.28 7.69
C VAL A 739 -10.13 6.77 6.53
N GLY A 740 -11.37 6.42 6.83
CA GLY A 740 -12.24 5.75 5.85
C GLY A 740 -11.61 4.43 5.43
N LYS A 741 -11.33 4.28 4.13
CA LYS A 741 -10.75 3.07 3.53
C LYS A 741 -9.22 3.11 3.45
N MET A 742 -8.59 4.10 4.08
CA MET A 742 -7.14 4.24 4.14
C MET A 742 -6.58 3.76 5.49
N TYR A 743 -5.66 2.81 5.43
CA TYR A 743 -4.92 2.27 6.57
C TYR A 743 -3.46 2.73 6.52
N PHE A 744 -2.80 2.81 7.67
CA PHE A 744 -1.48 3.43 7.78
C PHE A 744 -0.42 2.46 8.30
N ALA A 745 0.56 2.25 7.43
CA ALA A 745 1.79 1.50 7.68
C ALA A 745 2.97 2.46 7.77
N GLY A 746 4.17 2.00 7.40
CA GLY A 746 5.41 2.76 7.58
C GLY A 746 5.96 2.54 8.98
N THR A 747 7.29 2.50 9.11
CA THR A 747 7.93 2.13 10.38
C THR A 747 7.54 3.04 11.55
N GLU A 748 7.15 4.29 11.27
CA GLU A 748 6.70 5.28 12.23
C GLU A 748 5.45 4.83 13.00
N THR A 749 4.67 3.91 12.43
CA THR A 749 3.42 3.39 13.02
C THR A 749 3.61 2.08 13.79
N ALA A 750 4.85 1.59 13.89
CA ALA A 750 5.21 0.41 14.66
C ALA A 750 5.24 0.70 16.17
N THR A 751 5.09 -0.34 16.97
CA THR A 751 5.18 -0.32 18.44
C THR A 751 6.45 -0.99 18.93
N GLU A 752 7.11 -1.81 18.12
CA GLU A 752 8.43 -2.39 18.39
C GLU A 752 9.39 -1.93 17.31
N TRP A 753 10.57 -1.44 17.71
CA TRP A 753 11.60 -0.93 16.80
C TRP A 753 11.06 0.05 15.74
N SER A 754 10.20 0.98 16.16
CA SER A 754 9.79 2.11 15.31
C SER A 754 11.03 2.87 14.84
N GLY A 755 11.06 3.25 13.55
CA GLY A 755 12.22 3.86 12.90
C GLY A 755 13.21 2.89 12.24
N TYR A 756 13.03 1.57 12.39
CA TYR A 756 13.93 0.53 11.86
C TYR A 756 13.28 -0.34 10.78
N MET A 757 14.08 -1.20 10.16
CA MET A 757 13.57 -2.23 9.24
C MET A 757 12.57 -3.18 9.94
N GLU A 758 12.81 -3.53 11.20
CA GLU A 758 11.88 -4.33 12.02
C GLU A 758 10.50 -3.68 12.14
N GLY A 759 10.47 -2.41 12.58
CA GLY A 759 9.21 -1.66 12.68
C GLY A 759 8.51 -1.51 11.34
N ALA A 760 9.25 -1.38 10.24
CA ALA A 760 8.67 -1.36 8.90
C ALA A 760 7.87 -2.65 8.61
N VAL A 761 8.44 -3.82 8.92
CA VAL A 761 7.76 -5.12 8.73
C VAL A 761 6.54 -5.22 9.64
N GLN A 762 6.70 -4.92 10.95
CA GLN A 762 5.59 -4.98 11.91
C GLN A 762 4.41 -4.11 11.45
N ALA A 763 4.66 -2.86 11.09
CA ALA A 763 3.63 -1.92 10.65
C ALA A 763 2.96 -2.37 9.34
N GLY A 764 3.75 -2.87 8.39
CA GLY A 764 3.24 -3.36 7.10
C GLY A 764 2.28 -4.52 7.30
N GLU A 765 2.72 -5.57 7.99
CA GLU A 765 1.90 -6.75 8.24
C GLU A 765 0.69 -6.43 9.12
N ARG A 766 0.82 -5.57 10.12
CA ARG A 766 -0.31 -5.12 10.96
C ARG A 766 -1.37 -4.40 10.13
N SER A 767 -0.97 -3.47 9.25
CA SER A 767 -1.92 -2.76 8.38
C SER A 767 -2.62 -3.66 7.37
N ALA A 768 -1.91 -4.67 6.83
CA ALA A 768 -2.52 -5.69 5.99
C ALA A 768 -3.57 -6.51 6.75
N ARG A 769 -3.30 -6.85 8.02
CA ARG A 769 -4.28 -7.55 8.86
C ARG A 769 -5.47 -6.67 9.26
N GLU A 770 -5.27 -5.37 9.47
CA GLU A 770 -6.38 -4.42 9.65
C GLU A 770 -7.32 -4.43 8.43
N VAL A 771 -6.77 -4.37 7.22
CA VAL A 771 -7.55 -4.47 5.97
C VAL A 771 -8.24 -5.82 5.85
N LEU A 772 -7.54 -6.93 6.12
CA LEU A 772 -8.14 -8.26 6.08
C LEU A 772 -9.27 -8.44 7.11
N THR A 773 -9.18 -7.81 8.28
CA THR A 773 -10.26 -7.80 9.27
C THR A 773 -11.46 -7.01 8.77
N GLU A 774 -11.23 -5.85 8.14
CA GLU A 774 -12.31 -5.07 7.52
C GLU A 774 -13.01 -5.85 6.39
N MET A 775 -12.25 -6.66 5.65
CA MET A 775 -12.78 -7.60 4.63
C MET A 775 -13.45 -8.84 5.23
N GLY A 776 -13.56 -8.96 6.56
CA GLY A 776 -14.13 -10.13 7.24
C GLY A 776 -13.29 -11.41 7.16
N LYS A 777 -12.03 -11.32 6.69
CA LYS A 777 -11.13 -12.49 6.50
C LYS A 777 -10.29 -12.82 7.73
N LEU A 778 -10.19 -11.92 8.71
CA LEU A 778 -9.50 -12.14 9.99
C LEU A 778 -10.29 -11.55 11.15
N SER A 779 -10.17 -12.13 12.35
CA SER A 779 -10.72 -11.52 13.56
C SER A 779 -9.86 -10.35 14.06
N ALA A 780 -10.46 -9.41 14.79
CA ALA A 780 -9.75 -8.25 15.34
C ALA A 780 -8.58 -8.64 16.29
N SER A 781 -8.67 -9.79 16.97
CA SER A 781 -7.59 -10.32 17.81
C SER A 781 -6.35 -10.74 17.03
N GLU A 782 -6.46 -10.95 15.72
CA GLU A 782 -5.35 -11.38 14.87
C GLU A 782 -4.56 -10.22 14.26
N ILE A 783 -5.01 -8.97 14.43
CA ILE A 783 -4.35 -7.78 13.88
C ILE A 783 -2.93 -7.64 14.45
N TRP A 784 -2.79 -7.79 15.77
CA TRP A 784 -1.52 -7.73 16.46
C TRP A 784 -1.00 -9.14 16.72
N GLN A 785 0.14 -9.47 16.11
CA GLN A 785 0.79 -10.77 16.27
C GLN A 785 2.19 -10.59 16.85
N THR A 786 2.48 -11.41 17.85
CA THR A 786 3.83 -11.56 18.39
C THR A 786 4.68 -12.36 17.40
N GLU A 787 5.93 -11.95 17.23
CA GLU A 787 6.86 -12.69 16.38
C GLU A 787 7.72 -13.62 17.26
N PRO A 788 7.85 -14.91 16.92
CA PRO A 788 8.76 -15.81 17.63
C PRO A 788 10.21 -15.33 17.60
N GLU A 789 10.99 -15.62 18.65
CA GLU A 789 12.42 -15.30 18.66
C GLU A 789 13.16 -16.02 17.53
N ASN A 790 14.04 -15.30 16.82
CA ASN A 790 14.84 -15.89 15.76
C ASN A 790 15.76 -16.99 16.29
N LYS A 791 15.83 -18.12 15.57
CA LYS A 791 16.61 -19.30 16.00
C LYS A 791 18.13 -19.06 15.96
N ARG A 792 18.60 -18.21 15.03
CA ARG A 792 20.03 -17.96 14.75
C ARG A 792 20.54 -16.74 15.52
N VAL A 793 19.73 -15.70 15.64
CA VAL A 793 20.09 -14.43 16.29
C VAL A 793 19.28 -14.26 17.56
N LYS A 794 19.81 -14.79 18.67
CA LYS A 794 19.13 -14.79 19.97
C LYS A 794 19.47 -13.57 20.79
N SER A 795 18.50 -13.12 21.58
CA SER A 795 18.70 -12.05 22.54
C SER A 795 19.25 -12.59 23.87
N SER A 796 20.22 -11.89 24.43
CA SER A 796 20.67 -12.10 25.81
C SER A 796 20.30 -10.89 26.67
N PRO A 797 19.98 -11.05 27.96
CA PRO A 797 19.86 -9.93 28.89
C PRO A 797 21.20 -9.19 29.01
N PHE A 798 21.16 -7.86 29.13
CA PHE A 798 22.38 -7.10 29.43
C PHE A 798 22.74 -7.27 30.92
N PRO A 799 24.00 -7.62 31.25
CA PRO A 799 24.41 -7.75 32.64
C PRO A 799 24.37 -6.38 33.33
N SER A 800 23.65 -6.29 34.45
CA SER A 800 23.63 -5.10 35.30
C SER A 800 24.32 -5.42 36.62
N SER A 801 25.47 -4.77 36.87
CA SER A 801 26.23 -4.95 38.10
C SER A 801 25.49 -4.35 39.31
N PHE A 802 25.83 -4.81 40.51
CA PHE A 802 25.31 -4.21 41.75
C PHE A 802 25.56 -2.69 41.78
N MET A 803 26.76 -2.26 41.35
CA MET A 803 27.09 -0.84 41.26
C MET A 803 26.18 -0.10 40.27
N ASN A 804 25.93 -0.65 39.08
CA ASN A 804 25.08 0.03 38.09
C ASN A 804 23.65 0.24 38.62
N ARG A 805 23.12 -0.73 39.35
CA ARG A 805 21.78 -0.64 39.96
C ARG A 805 21.71 0.33 41.13
N HIS A 806 22.74 0.38 41.98
CA HIS A 806 22.64 1.04 43.29
C HIS A 806 23.52 2.29 43.46
N LEU A 807 24.41 2.62 42.52
CA LEU A 807 25.16 3.87 42.57
C LEU A 807 24.19 5.06 42.60
N PRO A 808 24.35 6.01 43.54
CA PRO A 808 23.47 7.17 43.64
C PRO A 808 23.64 8.09 42.43
N SER A 809 22.66 8.96 42.20
CA SER A 809 22.85 10.13 41.33
C SER A 809 23.90 11.08 41.94
N VAL A 810 24.46 12.01 41.16
CA VAL A 810 25.36 13.05 41.69
C VAL A 810 24.72 13.85 42.84
N PRO A 811 23.46 14.35 42.75
CA PRO A 811 22.81 14.97 43.89
C PRO A 811 22.61 14.01 45.07
N GLY A 812 22.27 12.75 44.82
CA GLY A 812 22.14 11.74 45.87
C GLY A 812 23.45 11.49 46.61
N PHE A 813 24.58 11.45 45.87
CA PHE A 813 25.91 11.30 46.43
C PHE A 813 26.28 12.48 47.33
N PHE A 814 26.07 13.72 46.87
CA PHE A 814 26.30 14.92 47.69
C PHE A 814 25.34 15.02 48.87
N GLY A 815 24.08 14.60 48.71
CA GLY A 815 23.11 14.49 49.80
C GLY A 815 23.57 13.52 50.88
N MET A 816 24.11 12.35 50.50
CA MET A 816 24.71 11.40 51.43
C MET A 816 25.94 11.99 52.14
N LEU A 817 26.86 12.62 51.40
CA LEU A 817 28.03 13.28 51.99
C LEU A 817 27.64 14.42 52.94
N GLY A 818 26.61 15.20 52.59
CA GLY A 818 26.06 16.24 53.46
C GLY A 818 25.42 15.65 54.72
N SER A 819 24.70 14.54 54.61
CA SER A 819 24.12 13.83 55.76
C SER A 819 25.19 13.26 56.70
N VAL A 820 26.24 12.64 56.13
CA VAL A 820 27.39 12.08 56.87
C VAL A 820 28.31 13.18 57.42
N GLY A 821 28.39 14.32 56.74
CA GLY A 821 29.19 15.48 57.13
C GLY A 821 28.50 16.37 58.16
N ILE A 822 27.17 16.40 58.20
CA ILE A 822 26.40 17.25 59.13
C ILE A 822 26.04 16.50 60.41
N VAL A 823 26.02 15.15 60.46
CA VAL A 823 25.77 14.42 61.71
C VAL A 823 26.61 13.12 61.83
N SER A 824 27.26 13.00 62.99
CA SER A 824 27.47 11.79 63.85
C SER A 824 28.69 10.87 63.81
N ALA A 825 29.58 10.82 62.82
CA ALA A 825 30.78 9.96 62.93
C ALA A 825 32.07 10.74 63.21
N GLY A 826 32.49 11.62 62.29
CA GLY A 826 33.78 12.33 62.41
C GLY A 826 33.80 13.38 63.52
N VAL A 827 32.79 14.26 63.58
CA VAL A 827 32.68 15.29 64.62
C VAL A 827 32.36 14.66 65.98
N LEU A 828 31.48 13.67 66.03
CA LEU A 828 31.18 12.95 67.27
C LEU A 828 32.40 12.16 67.77
N ALA A 829 33.13 11.48 66.88
CA ALA A 829 34.37 10.79 67.23
C ALA A 829 35.46 11.78 67.66
N THR A 830 35.56 12.95 67.03
CA THR A 830 36.53 13.99 67.42
C THR A 830 36.16 14.60 68.78
N VAL A 831 34.88 14.86 69.03
CA VAL A 831 34.37 15.34 70.32
C VAL A 831 34.53 14.28 71.42
N LEU A 832 34.25 13.01 71.11
CA LEU A 832 34.46 11.88 72.03
C LEU A 832 35.95 11.65 72.31
N TYR A 833 36.81 11.75 71.28
CA TYR A 833 38.26 11.64 71.39
C TYR A 833 38.85 12.80 72.21
N GLN A 834 38.42 14.04 71.98
CA GLN A 834 38.84 15.20 72.76
C GLN A 834 38.34 15.16 74.22
N ARG A 835 37.20 14.53 74.49
CA ARG A 835 36.70 14.29 75.85
C ARG A 835 37.44 13.17 76.60
N HIS A 836 38.13 12.27 75.89
CA HIS A 836 38.93 11.19 76.50
C HIS A 836 40.39 11.58 76.77
N LEU A 837 40.88 12.67 76.17
CA LEU A 837 42.24 13.22 76.36
C LEU A 837 42.30 14.37 77.41
N ARG A 838 41.22 14.59 78.18
CA ARG A 838 41.16 15.56 79.29
C ARG A 838 41.01 14.88 80.63
#